data_AF-A0A7S4QKR8-F1
#
_entry.id   AF-A0A7S4QKR8-F1
#
_cell.length_a   1.000
_cell.length_b   1.000
_cell.length_c   1.000
_cell.angle_alpha   90.00
_cell.angle_beta   90.00
_cell.angle_gamma   90.00
#
_symmetry.space_group_name_H-M   'P 1'
#
loop_
_entity.id
_entity.type
_entity.pdbx_description
1 polymer ?
#
loop_
_entity_poly.entity_id
_entity_poly.type
_entity_poly.pdbx_seq_one_letter_code
_entity_poly.pdbx_strand_id
1 'polypeptide(L)'
;ASLPSPPLPAAAAAPPRFVGMKGLAPDAAAAAPTAAAGAVAGGASWAGLRRANHEPRGPAAVREGGSLGRAPKLPPPGAPLAAAAAAAAAAARRRQRAALCSASALRDTAPEVRDEAFFKRLNFRILDVRRAREILAICDEHVSEFNFINLTTALRGFAKAREGPKLVGSPRFRPLVDRFHASVPEFNPRDLANTAWSLATLLLLDKPLIQSIASAARARMSDFIPQGLSNTVWAYATLCVEHTPLLNSIASAALPRLPAFDIQHLYNTVWAFAPFGCADAPLLPAIASQAMARIMDFSAQGLSNTAWAFAALQFKHAPLMQAIAAAARTRITASFTTQHLHNTLWAYARLTFSNEPLMQSIASSALRKLPEFHTQGLSNTAWSFANLRRADLPLLHAIASSAIPRISFYSAQALSNTAWSFARLALRNGPLMAALSAAAMRSINDYTIQELMTTVWSYSGLAIHDAPLLESIAAASIRKLTSALQTSKLGALGATHIKVRANVLGLLEAFTSLEQPVERFVSLASRVLGTVGERLDRDGRVKSPEEEKKVGKSLREAQYDSRRTGPDGEGEPRILGEQGDVLALWKPAGWTVSVREAEADEADDGDWWTSTGRGARPLQDWVARRLGDRHPINLDSATAYGLLHRLDKNTSGAILCAKSYRGYLAAKVQFATRRVCKRYLCLCHGLLPPGERWLEAPLRFIPDGGRTVATPDGDRAATQVQTVAHLAEVPGVGLLSMVGVELRTGRQHQIRAHLSEEGHPLVADERYGGWVPPWCERVFLHAHRLSIDIGAGEGPLLTCSPLPVDLQEALPRPTAVDAAARALRTRWLQPPGAA
;
A
#
# COMPACT_ATOMS: atom_id res chain seq x y z
N ALA A 1 27.43 -29.15 23.64
CA ALA A 1 27.92 -28.61 22.35
C ALA A 1 26.78 -27.87 21.68
N SER A 2 26.88 -26.55 21.68
CA SER A 2 25.85 -25.60 21.25
C SER A 2 25.78 -25.58 19.72
N LEU A 3 24.76 -26.18 19.12
CA LEU A 3 24.49 -26.00 17.69
C LEU A 3 23.88 -24.60 17.47
N PRO A 4 24.42 -23.78 16.56
CA PRO A 4 23.87 -22.46 16.28
C PRO A 4 22.50 -22.59 15.61
N SER A 5 21.57 -21.71 16.00
CA SER A 5 20.24 -21.60 15.41
C SER A 5 20.32 -21.43 13.89
N PRO A 6 19.50 -22.15 13.09
CA PRO A 6 19.51 -22.00 11.64
C PRO A 6 19.07 -20.57 11.24
N PRO A 7 19.71 -19.95 10.25
CA PRO A 7 19.33 -18.62 9.78
C PRO A 7 17.92 -18.65 9.15
N LEU A 8 17.16 -17.58 9.40
CA LEU A 8 15.78 -17.42 8.95
C LEU A 8 15.71 -16.86 7.51
N PRO A 9 14.82 -17.39 6.65
CA PRO A 9 14.70 -16.97 5.25
C PRO A 9 14.10 -15.57 5.06
N ALA A 10 14.53 -14.86 4.00
CA ALA A 10 14.11 -13.50 3.71
C ALA A 10 14.01 -13.04 2.23
N ALA A 11 12.78 -12.64 1.84
CA ALA A 11 12.39 -11.77 0.71
C ALA A 11 12.13 -12.45 -0.64
N ALA A 12 10.84 -12.71 -0.89
CA ALA A 12 10.24 -13.04 -2.17
C ALA A 12 9.00 -12.14 -2.34
N ALA A 13 9.01 -11.27 -3.36
CA ALA A 13 7.95 -10.32 -3.73
C ALA A 13 7.59 -9.22 -2.69
N ALA A 14 7.31 -8.01 -3.18
CA ALA A 14 6.71 -6.97 -2.35
C ALA A 14 5.46 -7.52 -1.67
N PRO A 15 5.22 -7.25 -0.37
CA PRO A 15 3.94 -7.59 0.24
C PRO A 15 2.85 -6.98 -0.65
N PRO A 16 1.77 -7.71 -0.97
CA PRO A 16 0.70 -7.08 -1.71
C PRO A 16 0.23 -5.91 -0.81
N ARG A 17 0.19 -4.69 -1.37
CA ARG A 17 0.03 -3.43 -0.62
C ARG A 17 -1.02 -3.57 0.47
N PHE A 18 -0.58 -3.46 1.72
CA PHE A 18 -1.47 -3.47 2.87
C PHE A 18 -2.26 -2.15 2.85
N VAL A 19 -3.46 -2.16 2.28
CA VAL A 19 -4.43 -1.09 2.50
C VAL A 19 -4.64 -1.02 4.01
N GLY A 20 -4.31 0.12 4.59
CA GLY A 20 -4.26 0.33 6.04
C GLY A 20 -5.44 -0.29 6.77
N MET A 21 -5.19 -0.76 7.99
CA MET A 21 -6.25 -1.21 8.89
C MET A 21 -7.39 -0.19 8.90
N LYS A 22 -8.50 -0.53 8.23
CA LYS A 22 -9.80 0.03 8.57
C LYS A 22 -10.34 -0.83 9.71
N GLY A 23 -9.89 -0.54 10.93
CA GLY A 23 -10.63 -1.04 12.09
C GLY A 23 -9.88 -1.49 13.32
N LEU A 24 -8.68 -1.02 13.63
CA LEU A 24 -8.20 -0.94 15.01
C LEU A 24 -7.29 0.28 15.19
N ALA A 25 -7.85 1.48 15.11
CA ALA A 25 -7.30 2.52 15.97
C ALA A 25 -7.48 2.00 17.42
N PRO A 26 -6.50 2.12 18.32
CA PRO A 26 -6.71 1.76 19.73
C PRO A 26 -8.00 2.39 20.22
N ASP A 27 -8.86 1.62 20.90
CA ASP A 27 -10.22 2.02 21.30
C ASP A 27 -10.31 3.51 21.60
N ALA A 28 -11.02 4.25 20.74
CA ALA A 28 -11.22 5.68 20.93
C ALA A 28 -11.80 5.94 22.32
N ALA A 29 -12.70 5.05 22.79
CA ALA A 29 -13.30 5.10 24.12
C ALA A 29 -12.29 5.09 25.28
N ALA A 30 -11.12 4.45 25.12
CA ALA A 30 -10.08 4.41 26.15
C ALA A 30 -9.12 5.62 26.09
N ALA A 31 -9.08 6.35 24.98
CA ALA A 31 -8.26 7.56 24.79
C ALA A 31 -8.95 8.85 25.27
N ALA A 32 -10.20 8.78 25.74
CA ALA A 32 -10.92 9.92 26.27
C ALA A 32 -10.14 10.60 27.42
N PRO A 33 -10.09 11.96 27.48
CA PRO A 33 -9.59 12.70 28.64
C PRO A 33 -10.35 12.22 29.88
N THR A 34 -9.66 11.62 30.85
CA THR A 34 -10.32 10.82 31.90
C THR A 34 -11.26 11.62 32.80
N ALA A 35 -12.52 11.16 32.90
CA ALA A 35 -13.34 11.22 34.12
C ALA A 35 -14.42 10.10 34.17
N ALA A 36 -14.30 9.01 33.40
CA ALA A 36 -15.24 7.89 33.47
C ALA A 36 -14.56 6.58 33.03
N ALA A 37 -13.97 5.85 33.99
CA ALA A 37 -13.60 4.45 33.80
C ALA A 37 -14.81 3.59 34.17
N GLY A 38 -15.39 2.89 33.21
CA GLY A 38 -16.56 2.03 33.45
C GLY A 38 -17.15 1.37 32.21
N ALA A 39 -16.47 0.33 31.70
CA ALA A 39 -17.00 -0.76 30.87
C ALA A 39 -18.02 -0.42 29.77
N VAL A 40 -17.53 -0.25 28.54
CA VAL A 40 -18.28 -0.50 27.29
C VAL A 40 -17.58 -1.61 26.52
N ALA A 41 -17.85 -2.86 26.92
CA ALA A 41 -17.56 -4.03 26.11
C ALA A 41 -18.76 -4.24 25.17
N GLY A 42 -18.58 -4.01 23.88
CA GLY A 42 -19.61 -4.16 22.86
C GLY A 42 -19.05 -3.84 21.49
N GLY A 43 -18.47 -4.84 20.83
CA GLY A 43 -17.85 -4.70 19.53
C GLY A 43 -18.84 -4.31 18.43
N ALA A 44 -18.71 -3.10 17.91
CA ALA A 44 -19.23 -2.72 16.61
C ALA A 44 -18.03 -2.55 15.66
N SER A 45 -17.95 -3.38 14.61
CA SER A 45 -16.86 -3.28 13.64
C SER A 45 -17.01 -2.00 12.80
N TRP A 46 -15.88 -1.33 12.53
CA TRP A 46 -15.73 -0.14 11.69
C TRP A 46 -16.30 -0.27 10.26
N ALA A 47 -16.63 -1.50 9.82
CA ALA A 47 -17.19 -1.75 8.49
C ALA A 47 -18.66 -1.30 8.35
N GLY A 48 -19.41 -1.18 9.45
CA GLY A 48 -20.84 -0.82 9.43
C GLY A 48 -21.14 0.64 9.05
N LEU A 49 -20.31 1.58 9.48
CA LEU A 49 -20.54 3.03 9.30
C LEU A 49 -20.26 3.55 7.89
N ARG A 50 -19.50 2.82 7.04
CA ARG A 50 -19.15 3.28 5.69
C ARG A 50 -20.27 3.14 4.65
N ARG A 51 -21.33 2.37 4.90
CA ARG A 51 -22.40 2.16 3.90
C ARG A 51 -23.32 3.38 3.71
N ALA A 52 -23.28 4.38 4.58
CA ALA A 52 -24.13 5.58 4.52
C ALA A 52 -23.57 6.74 3.66
N ASN A 53 -22.51 6.53 2.87
CA ASN A 53 -21.78 7.60 2.16
C ASN A 53 -21.86 7.56 0.63
N HIS A 54 -22.85 6.87 0.04
CA HIS A 54 -23.05 6.91 -1.41
C HIS A 54 -24.49 7.25 -1.79
N GLU A 55 -24.68 8.49 -2.24
CA GLU A 55 -25.76 8.85 -3.17
C GLU A 55 -25.21 9.66 -4.36
N PRO A 56 -25.91 9.64 -5.52
CA PRO A 56 -25.35 9.95 -6.82
C PRO A 56 -25.48 11.45 -7.16
N ARG A 57 -24.44 12.03 -7.77
CA ARG A 57 -24.49 13.37 -8.35
C ARG A 57 -25.10 13.32 -9.75
N GLY A 58 -26.28 13.91 -9.93
CA GLY A 58 -26.85 14.24 -11.25
C GLY A 58 -26.31 15.59 -11.79
N PRO A 59 -26.41 15.85 -13.10
CA PRO A 59 -25.82 17.03 -13.72
C PRO A 59 -26.80 18.21 -13.67
N ALA A 60 -26.33 19.40 -13.28
CA ALA A 60 -27.09 20.64 -13.38
C ALA A 60 -26.45 21.55 -14.43
N ALA A 61 -27.27 21.91 -15.41
CA ALA A 61 -26.95 22.72 -16.57
C ALA A 61 -26.71 24.19 -16.23
N VAL A 62 -25.80 24.79 -16.98
CA VAL A 62 -25.50 26.22 -17.04
C VAL A 62 -26.63 26.95 -17.78
N ARG A 63 -27.15 28.04 -17.22
CA ARG A 63 -27.75 29.15 -17.97
C ARG A 63 -27.38 30.48 -17.30
N GLU A 64 -26.78 31.35 -18.10
CA GLU A 64 -26.45 32.74 -17.84
C GLU A 64 -27.71 33.65 -17.88
N GLY A 65 -27.63 34.83 -17.26
CA GLY A 65 -28.50 35.96 -17.65
C GLY A 65 -28.81 37.03 -16.60
N GLY A 66 -27.88 37.96 -16.37
CA GLY A 66 -28.14 39.42 -16.22
C GLY A 66 -28.72 40.01 -14.92
N SER A 67 -27.95 40.88 -14.23
CA SER A 67 -28.01 42.34 -14.49
C SER A 67 -27.01 43.11 -13.60
N LEU A 68 -26.53 44.22 -14.17
CA LEU A 68 -25.45 45.09 -13.69
C LEU A 68 -25.84 45.95 -12.48
N GLY A 69 -24.97 46.02 -11.48
CA GLY A 69 -25.02 46.99 -10.38
C GLY A 69 -23.60 47.46 -10.01
N ARG A 70 -23.39 48.78 -10.15
CA ARG A 70 -22.10 49.52 -10.12
C ARG A 70 -21.22 49.26 -8.88
N ALA A 71 -19.91 49.20 -9.11
CA ALA A 71 -18.86 49.27 -8.10
C ALA A 71 -18.66 50.70 -7.56
N PRO A 72 -18.38 50.91 -6.25
CA PRO A 72 -17.90 52.18 -5.74
C PRO A 72 -16.37 52.31 -5.81
N LYS A 73 -15.92 53.52 -6.14
CA LYS A 73 -14.52 53.97 -6.28
C LYS A 73 -13.75 53.93 -4.94
N LEU A 74 -12.46 53.60 -5.01
CA LEU A 74 -11.46 53.71 -3.94
C LEU A 74 -11.05 55.19 -3.70
N PRO A 75 -10.77 55.61 -2.44
CA PRO A 75 -10.16 56.91 -2.14
C PRO A 75 -8.61 56.83 -2.05
N PRO A 76 -7.90 57.97 -2.19
CA PRO A 76 -6.43 58.06 -2.26
C PRO A 76 -5.76 58.03 -0.86
N PRO A 77 -4.42 57.87 -0.77
CA PRO A 77 -3.74 57.49 0.46
C PRO A 77 -3.27 58.68 1.30
N GLY A 78 -3.40 58.57 2.63
CA GLY A 78 -2.66 59.37 3.62
C GLY A 78 -3.49 60.13 4.66
N ALA A 79 -3.92 59.45 5.74
CA ALA A 79 -4.26 59.99 7.08
C ALA A 79 -4.65 58.83 8.04
N PRO A 80 -4.47 58.94 9.37
CA PRO A 80 -4.23 57.78 10.25
C PRO A 80 -5.47 56.93 10.55
N LEU A 81 -5.27 55.61 10.51
CA LEU A 81 -6.26 54.50 10.63
C LEU A 81 -7.07 54.44 11.94
N ALA A 82 -6.82 55.30 12.92
CA ALA A 82 -7.52 55.27 14.21
C ALA A 82 -8.88 55.99 14.21
N ALA A 83 -9.08 57.00 13.35
CA ALA A 83 -10.30 57.82 13.36
C ALA A 83 -11.48 57.20 12.56
N ALA A 84 -11.19 56.44 11.50
CA ALA A 84 -12.21 55.79 10.66
C ALA A 84 -12.89 54.60 11.35
N ALA A 85 -12.17 53.86 12.20
CA ALA A 85 -12.71 52.74 12.97
C ALA A 85 -13.68 53.21 14.08
N ALA A 86 -13.42 54.36 14.70
CA ALA A 86 -14.29 54.95 15.72
C ALA A 86 -15.62 55.47 15.14
N ALA A 87 -15.58 56.07 13.94
CA ALA A 87 -16.78 56.56 13.25
C ALA A 87 -17.70 55.41 12.76
N ALA A 88 -17.12 54.31 12.28
CA ALA A 88 -17.87 53.11 11.88
C ALA A 88 -18.53 52.42 13.09
N ALA A 89 -17.84 52.36 14.24
CA ALA A 89 -18.39 51.82 15.48
C ALA A 89 -19.52 52.70 16.05
N ALA A 90 -19.43 54.03 15.93
CA ALA A 90 -20.48 54.94 16.36
C ALA A 90 -21.74 54.88 15.46
N ALA A 91 -21.55 54.70 14.15
CA ALA A 91 -22.66 54.50 13.19
C ALA A 91 -23.36 53.15 13.39
N ALA A 92 -22.61 52.08 13.71
CA ALA A 92 -23.16 50.78 14.08
C ALA A 92 -23.96 50.85 15.39
N ARG A 93 -23.44 51.56 16.42
CA ARG A 93 -24.17 51.79 17.69
C ARG A 93 -25.44 52.64 17.52
N ARG A 94 -25.44 53.62 16.61
CA ARG A 94 -26.67 54.39 16.27
C ARG A 94 -27.70 53.56 15.52
N ARG A 95 -27.30 52.68 14.60
CA ARG A 95 -28.21 51.72 13.93
C ARG A 95 -28.77 50.68 14.92
N GLN A 96 -27.94 50.20 15.84
CA GLN A 96 -28.35 49.27 16.89
C GLN A 96 -29.31 49.93 17.90
N ARG A 97 -29.10 51.21 18.24
CA ARG A 97 -29.97 52.00 19.13
C ARG A 97 -31.28 52.44 18.46
N ALA A 98 -31.26 52.73 17.15
CA ALA A 98 -32.47 52.99 16.36
C ALA A 98 -33.34 51.73 16.17
N ALA A 99 -32.72 50.56 16.01
CA ALA A 99 -33.42 49.27 15.98
C ALA A 99 -34.00 48.85 17.35
N LEU A 100 -33.38 49.29 18.46
CA LEU A 100 -33.87 49.07 19.82
C LEU A 100 -35.03 50.02 20.20
N CYS A 101 -35.11 51.23 19.63
CA CYS A 101 -36.20 52.17 19.90
C CYS A 101 -37.49 51.87 19.13
N SER A 102 -37.43 51.17 17.99
CA SER A 102 -38.62 50.73 17.24
C SER A 102 -39.33 49.49 17.81
N ALA A 103 -38.77 48.86 18.86
CA ALA A 103 -39.35 47.69 19.53
C ALA A 103 -40.16 48.03 20.81
N SER A 104 -40.48 49.32 21.03
CA SER A 104 -41.21 49.80 22.22
C SER A 104 -42.72 49.94 22.03
N ALA A 105 -43.26 49.65 20.85
CA ALA A 105 -44.68 49.80 20.54
C ALA A 105 -45.24 48.49 19.96
N LEU A 106 -45.38 47.49 20.84
CA LEU A 106 -46.20 46.27 20.71
C LEU A 106 -46.04 45.51 22.04
N ARG A 107 -46.51 46.10 23.14
CA ARG A 107 -46.76 45.40 24.39
C ARG A 107 -48.21 44.98 24.37
N ASP A 108 -48.47 43.78 23.90
CA ASP A 108 -49.46 42.89 24.49
C ASP A 108 -49.19 41.48 23.99
N THR A 109 -48.91 40.58 24.94
CA THR A 109 -48.53 39.16 24.80
C THR A 109 -47.07 38.88 24.37
N ALA A 110 -46.13 38.97 25.32
CA ALA A 110 -44.77 38.41 25.18
C ALA A 110 -44.50 37.37 26.30
N PRO A 111 -43.89 36.21 25.99
CA PRO A 111 -43.55 35.19 26.99
C PRO A 111 -42.46 35.70 27.95
N GLU A 112 -42.53 35.31 29.22
CA GLU A 112 -41.61 35.73 30.30
C GLU A 112 -40.13 35.60 29.90
N VAL A 113 -39.38 36.71 29.99
CA VAL A 113 -37.91 36.70 29.82
C VAL A 113 -37.30 36.01 31.04
N ARG A 114 -36.79 34.78 30.86
CA ARG A 114 -36.10 34.00 31.90
C ARG A 114 -34.79 34.67 32.31
N ASP A 115 -34.51 34.70 33.61
CA ASP A 115 -33.34 35.36 34.20
C ASP A 115 -32.09 34.44 34.27
N GLU A 116 -30.91 35.02 34.55
CA GLU A 116 -29.66 34.25 34.69
C GLU A 116 -29.74 33.19 35.81
N ALA A 117 -30.53 33.46 36.85
CA ALA A 117 -30.73 32.55 37.97
C ALA A 117 -31.49 31.28 37.53
N PHE A 118 -32.45 31.39 36.61
CA PHE A 118 -33.13 30.26 36.00
C PHE A 118 -32.16 29.30 35.30
N PHE A 119 -31.31 29.81 34.40
CA PHE A 119 -30.35 28.98 33.68
C PHE A 119 -29.33 28.31 34.60
N LYS A 120 -28.89 29.01 35.66
CA LYS A 120 -28.00 28.45 36.69
C LYS A 120 -28.67 27.32 37.46
N ARG A 121 -29.92 27.50 37.91
CA ARG A 121 -30.69 26.44 38.60
C ARG A 121 -30.86 25.22 37.71
N LEU A 122 -31.19 25.42 36.43
CA LEU A 122 -31.33 24.34 35.46
C LEU A 122 -30.00 23.62 35.23
N ASN A 123 -28.89 24.35 35.17
CA ASN A 123 -27.56 23.75 35.04
C ASN A 123 -27.18 22.89 36.25
N PHE A 124 -27.47 23.36 37.48
CA PHE A 124 -27.25 22.58 38.69
C PHE A 124 -28.13 21.33 38.73
N ARG A 125 -29.41 21.42 38.32
CA ARG A 125 -30.28 20.25 38.17
C ARG A 125 -29.67 19.21 37.22
N ILE A 126 -29.11 19.63 36.09
CA ILE A 126 -28.47 18.70 35.14
C ILE A 126 -27.19 18.07 35.74
N LEU A 127 -26.40 18.85 36.48
CA LEU A 127 -25.13 18.38 37.07
C LEU A 127 -25.33 17.42 38.25
N ASP A 128 -26.42 17.54 38.99
CA ASP A 128 -26.72 16.70 40.16
C ASP A 128 -27.24 15.31 39.78
N VAL A 129 -27.72 15.17 38.54
CA VAL A 129 -28.24 13.91 38.01
C VAL A 129 -27.13 12.90 37.73
N ARG A 130 -27.36 11.65 38.17
CA ARG A 130 -26.41 10.54 37.98
C ARG A 130 -26.76 9.60 36.82
N ARG A 131 -27.98 9.64 36.30
CA ARG A 131 -28.47 8.76 35.23
C ARG A 131 -28.86 9.57 33.99
N ALA A 132 -28.43 9.16 32.80
CA ALA A 132 -28.72 9.90 31.57
C ALA A 132 -30.22 9.94 31.22
N ARG A 133 -31.00 8.96 31.65
CA ARG A 133 -32.48 9.00 31.50
C ARG A 133 -33.14 10.15 32.25
N GLU A 134 -32.56 10.58 33.37
CA GLU A 134 -33.05 11.72 34.17
C GLU A 134 -32.64 13.04 33.51
N ILE A 135 -31.46 13.10 32.88
CA ILE A 135 -31.06 14.22 32.02
C ILE A 135 -32.04 14.34 30.84
N LEU A 136 -32.43 13.21 30.24
CA LEU A 136 -33.42 13.20 29.16
C LEU A 136 -34.77 13.75 29.60
N ALA A 137 -35.25 13.39 30.79
CA ALA A 137 -36.48 13.94 31.34
C ALA A 137 -36.41 15.48 31.53
N ILE A 138 -35.27 16.01 31.98
CA ILE A 138 -35.05 17.47 32.08
C ILE A 138 -35.03 18.11 30.68
N CYS A 139 -34.43 17.45 29.68
CA CYS A 139 -34.48 17.91 28.30
C CYS A 139 -35.92 17.93 27.75
N ASP A 140 -36.72 16.90 28.00
CA ASP A 140 -38.11 16.88 27.52
C ASP A 140 -38.95 18.03 28.12
N GLU A 141 -38.67 18.42 29.36
CA GLU A 141 -39.36 19.51 30.05
C GLU A 141 -38.91 20.90 29.57
N HIS A 142 -37.60 21.08 29.35
CA HIS A 142 -37.00 22.42 29.27
C HIS A 142 -36.08 22.68 28.06
N VAL A 143 -35.89 21.74 27.12
CA VAL A 143 -34.90 21.90 26.02
C VAL A 143 -35.10 23.16 25.16
N SER A 144 -36.36 23.59 24.97
CA SER A 144 -36.69 24.84 24.27
C SER A 144 -36.18 26.08 25.01
N GLU A 145 -36.10 25.99 26.34
CA GLU A 145 -35.63 27.03 27.25
C GLU A 145 -34.12 26.94 27.50
N PHE A 146 -33.39 25.93 27.00
CA PHE A 146 -31.95 25.83 27.26
C PHE A 146 -31.16 26.94 26.56
N ASN A 147 -30.19 27.50 27.29
CA ASN A 147 -29.09 28.27 26.73
C ASN A 147 -27.90 27.35 26.37
N PHE A 148 -26.84 27.92 25.77
CA PHE A 148 -25.66 27.14 25.35
C PHE A 148 -24.95 26.40 26.49
N ILE A 149 -24.94 26.96 27.71
CA ILE A 149 -24.32 26.32 28.88
C ILE A 149 -25.12 25.08 29.30
N ASN A 150 -26.45 25.18 29.33
CA ASN A 150 -27.32 24.06 29.66
C ASN A 150 -27.23 22.96 28.59
N LEU A 151 -27.20 23.33 27.29
CA LEU A 151 -27.05 22.38 26.18
C LEU A 151 -25.75 21.58 26.30
N THR A 152 -24.62 22.27 26.40
CA THR A 152 -23.29 21.63 26.50
C THR A 152 -23.17 20.76 27.75
N THR A 153 -23.73 21.20 28.88
CA THR A 153 -23.73 20.44 30.14
C THR A 153 -24.60 19.18 30.05
N ALA A 154 -25.80 19.27 29.45
CA ALA A 154 -26.67 18.11 29.22
C ALA A 154 -26.00 17.08 28.32
N LEU A 155 -25.50 17.50 27.15
CA LEU A 155 -24.84 16.61 26.19
C LEU A 155 -23.60 15.93 26.79
N ARG A 156 -22.81 16.66 27.57
CA ARG A 156 -21.67 16.11 28.30
C ARG A 156 -22.09 15.12 29.38
N GLY A 157 -23.21 15.38 30.06
CA GLY A 157 -23.80 14.44 31.01
C GLY A 157 -24.18 13.12 30.35
N PHE A 158 -24.81 13.16 29.16
CA PHE A 158 -25.07 11.97 28.36
C PHE A 158 -23.78 11.23 27.99
N ALA A 159 -22.76 11.95 27.49
CA ALA A 159 -21.49 11.35 27.09
C ALA A 159 -20.75 10.64 28.25
N LYS A 160 -20.90 11.14 29.49
CA LYS A 160 -20.30 10.52 30.69
C LYS A 160 -21.10 9.35 31.26
N ALA A 161 -22.40 9.28 30.95
CA ALA A 161 -23.26 8.24 31.48
C ALA A 161 -23.17 6.95 30.66
N ARG A 162 -23.05 5.80 31.35
CA ARG A 162 -22.94 4.47 30.71
C ARG A 162 -24.11 4.13 29.78
N GLU A 163 -25.30 4.63 30.09
CA GLU A 163 -26.52 4.42 29.29
C GLU A 163 -26.72 5.49 28.19
N GLY A 164 -25.89 6.53 28.15
CA GLY A 164 -25.99 7.65 27.20
C GLY A 164 -26.06 7.22 25.74
N PRO A 165 -25.11 6.40 25.23
CA PRO A 165 -25.13 5.95 23.83
C PRO A 165 -26.42 5.21 23.43
N LYS A 166 -27.09 4.53 24.37
CA LYS A 166 -28.35 3.81 24.09
C LYS A 166 -29.53 4.78 23.89
N LEU A 167 -29.46 5.97 24.48
CA LEU A 167 -30.54 6.97 24.44
C LEU A 167 -30.46 7.87 23.20
N VAL A 168 -29.30 7.93 22.54
CA VAL A 168 -29.09 8.72 21.31
C VAL A 168 -30.03 8.30 20.18
N GLY A 169 -30.38 7.01 20.09
CA GLY A 169 -31.32 6.49 19.10
C GLY A 169 -32.81 6.78 19.41
N SER A 170 -33.11 7.37 20.56
CA SER A 170 -34.49 7.70 20.93
C SER A 170 -34.97 8.95 20.18
N PRO A 171 -36.22 8.98 19.68
CA PRO A 171 -36.83 10.19 19.13
C PRO A 171 -36.81 11.39 20.09
N ARG A 172 -36.85 11.12 21.41
CA ARG A 172 -36.78 12.15 22.48
C ARG A 172 -35.45 12.90 22.50
N PHE A 173 -34.40 12.35 21.92
CA PHE A 173 -33.09 13.00 21.86
C PHE A 173 -33.02 14.06 20.74
N ARG A 174 -33.91 13.99 19.74
CA ARG A 174 -33.86 14.85 18.55
C ARG A 174 -34.01 16.35 18.86
N PRO A 175 -34.95 16.80 19.72
CA PRO A 175 -35.10 18.21 20.07
C PRO A 175 -33.81 18.83 20.64
N LEU A 176 -33.02 18.05 21.39
CA LEU A 176 -31.73 18.50 21.92
C LEU A 176 -30.74 18.78 20.79
N VAL A 177 -30.63 17.89 19.80
CA VAL A 177 -29.77 18.07 18.62
C VAL A 177 -30.22 19.25 17.77
N ASP A 178 -31.52 19.42 17.55
CA ASP A 178 -32.07 20.54 16.79
C ASP A 178 -31.75 21.89 17.48
N ARG A 179 -31.78 21.93 18.81
CA ARG A 179 -31.38 23.12 19.57
C ARG A 179 -29.89 23.43 19.44
N PHE A 180 -29.03 22.41 19.35
CA PHE A 180 -27.60 22.61 19.08
C PHE A 180 -27.35 23.31 17.75
N HIS A 181 -28.07 22.96 16.67
CA HIS A 181 -27.92 23.61 15.36
C HIS A 181 -28.15 25.13 15.42
N ALA A 182 -29.12 25.57 16.21
CA ALA A 182 -29.45 26.99 16.35
C ALA A 182 -28.42 27.78 17.19
N SER A 183 -27.73 27.13 18.13
CA SER A 183 -26.89 27.81 19.13
C SER A 183 -25.38 27.75 18.88
N VAL A 184 -24.89 26.99 17.88
CA VAL A 184 -23.44 26.88 17.58
C VAL A 184 -22.71 28.25 17.48
N PRO A 185 -23.28 29.29 16.84
CA PRO A 185 -22.60 30.59 16.74
C PRO A 185 -22.28 31.24 18.10
N GLU A 186 -23.01 30.91 19.15
CA GLU A 186 -22.86 31.45 20.51
C GLU A 186 -21.74 30.75 21.30
N PHE A 187 -21.28 29.58 20.86
CA PHE A 187 -20.40 28.72 21.65
C PHE A 187 -18.96 29.25 21.70
N ASN A 188 -18.41 29.38 22.90
CA ASN A 188 -16.98 29.70 23.05
C ASN A 188 -16.09 28.50 22.65
N PRO A 189 -14.76 28.67 22.51
CA PRO A 189 -13.84 27.57 22.16
C PRO A 189 -13.97 26.29 23.01
N ARG A 190 -14.20 26.45 24.32
CA ARG A 190 -14.37 25.33 25.25
C ARG A 190 -15.68 24.58 24.96
N ASP A 191 -16.75 25.30 24.68
CA ASP A 191 -18.07 24.74 24.35
C ASP A 191 -18.03 23.99 23.02
N LEU A 192 -17.36 24.54 22.02
CA LEU A 192 -17.14 23.89 20.72
C LEU A 192 -16.38 22.56 20.89
N ALA A 193 -15.26 22.57 21.62
CA ALA A 193 -14.46 21.37 21.88
C ALA A 193 -15.24 20.31 22.68
N ASN A 194 -15.95 20.72 23.74
CA ASN A 194 -16.75 19.81 24.56
C ASN A 194 -17.94 19.22 23.81
N THR A 195 -18.57 20.00 22.93
CA THR A 195 -19.68 19.53 22.09
C THR A 195 -19.16 18.49 21.11
N ALA A 196 -18.09 18.80 20.38
CA ALA A 196 -17.45 17.84 19.47
C ALA A 196 -17.06 16.54 20.20
N TRP A 197 -16.39 16.66 21.35
CA TRP A 197 -16.01 15.52 22.18
C TRP A 197 -17.22 14.68 22.63
N SER A 198 -18.31 15.32 23.03
CA SER A 198 -19.51 14.62 23.50
C SER A 198 -20.22 13.90 22.35
N LEU A 199 -20.33 14.53 21.18
CA LEU A 199 -20.87 13.89 19.97
C LEU A 199 -20.06 12.65 19.58
N ALA A 200 -18.73 12.74 19.61
CA ALA A 200 -17.84 11.63 19.33
C ALA A 200 -17.96 10.49 20.36
N THR A 201 -18.03 10.82 21.66
CA THR A 201 -18.19 9.83 22.74
C THR A 201 -19.53 9.10 22.64
N LEU A 202 -20.57 9.79 22.17
CA LEU A 202 -21.91 9.24 21.93
C LEU A 202 -22.05 8.54 20.58
N LEU A 203 -21.01 8.55 19.74
CA LEU A 203 -21.05 8.06 18.35
C LEU A 203 -22.18 8.70 17.52
N LEU A 204 -22.55 9.94 17.85
CA LEU A 204 -23.63 10.69 17.20
C LEU A 204 -23.08 11.48 16.01
N LEU A 205 -23.32 10.98 14.80
CA LEU A 205 -22.91 11.64 13.56
C LEU A 205 -24.07 12.45 12.94
N ASP A 206 -24.16 13.74 13.29
CA ASP A 206 -24.98 14.73 12.59
C ASP A 206 -24.06 15.60 11.71
N LYS A 207 -24.06 15.33 10.39
CA LYS A 207 -23.10 15.96 9.46
C LYS A 207 -23.21 17.50 9.43
N PRO A 208 -24.41 18.11 9.33
CA PRO A 208 -24.50 19.57 9.34
C PRO A 208 -24.01 20.19 10.66
N LEU A 209 -24.29 19.55 11.81
CA LEU A 209 -23.83 20.07 13.11
C LEU A 209 -22.31 20.04 13.21
N ILE A 210 -21.69 18.93 12.80
CA ILE A 210 -20.23 18.78 12.78
C ILE A 210 -19.56 19.79 11.82
N GLN A 211 -20.19 20.14 10.69
CA GLN A 211 -19.69 21.17 9.78
C GLN A 211 -19.81 22.58 10.37
N SER A 212 -20.91 22.87 11.06
CA SER A 212 -21.10 24.14 11.78
C SER A 212 -20.08 24.31 12.89
N ILE A 213 -19.82 23.26 13.68
CA ILE A 213 -18.78 23.26 14.73
C ILE A 213 -17.39 23.48 14.11
N ALA A 214 -17.07 22.84 12.98
CA ALA A 214 -15.78 23.02 12.31
C ALA A 214 -15.57 24.48 11.89
N SER A 215 -16.60 25.08 11.32
CA SER A 215 -16.57 26.47 10.84
C SER A 215 -16.40 27.46 11.99
N ALA A 216 -17.16 27.27 13.08
CA ALA A 216 -17.04 28.10 14.28
C ALA A 216 -15.69 27.93 14.99
N ALA A 217 -15.16 26.70 15.08
CA ALA A 217 -13.87 26.42 15.68
C ALA A 217 -12.73 27.07 14.90
N ARG A 218 -12.76 27.02 13.55
CA ARG A 218 -11.76 27.68 12.70
C ARG A 218 -11.74 29.19 12.90
N ALA A 219 -12.90 29.82 13.03
CA ALA A 219 -12.99 31.27 13.24
C ALA A 219 -12.41 31.74 14.59
N ARG A 220 -12.26 30.85 15.57
CA ARG A 220 -11.80 31.15 16.94
C ARG A 220 -10.57 30.35 17.35
N MET A 221 -9.82 29.81 16.37
CA MET A 221 -8.76 28.83 16.60
C MET A 221 -7.63 29.35 17.52
N SER A 222 -7.34 30.65 17.48
CA SER A 222 -6.33 31.30 18.34
C SER A 222 -6.62 31.15 19.83
N ASP A 223 -7.90 31.03 20.19
CA ASP A 223 -8.40 31.10 21.56
C ASP A 223 -8.53 29.70 22.19
N PHE A 224 -8.28 28.65 21.42
CA PHE A 224 -8.28 27.28 21.93
C PHE A 224 -7.04 27.02 22.79
N ILE A 225 -7.28 26.48 23.99
CA ILE A 225 -6.23 25.91 24.84
C ILE A 225 -5.81 24.52 24.33
N PRO A 226 -4.63 24.00 24.73
CA PRO A 226 -4.13 22.66 24.36
C PRO A 226 -5.18 21.54 24.43
N GLN A 227 -5.91 21.45 25.55
CA GLN A 227 -6.97 20.48 25.73
C GLN A 227 -8.09 20.61 24.69
N GLY A 228 -8.49 21.85 24.36
CA GLY A 228 -9.53 22.12 23.35
C GLY A 228 -9.09 21.72 21.95
N LEU A 229 -7.83 21.96 21.60
CA LEU A 229 -7.25 21.54 20.31
C LEU A 229 -7.26 20.01 20.18
N SER A 230 -6.75 19.32 21.20
CA SER A 230 -6.67 17.85 21.24
C SER A 230 -8.05 17.19 21.21
N ASN A 231 -9.01 17.68 22.01
CA ASN A 231 -10.37 17.15 22.04
C ASN A 231 -11.10 17.33 20.71
N THR A 232 -10.93 18.49 20.07
CA THR A 232 -11.55 18.75 18.76
C THR A 232 -11.01 17.78 17.72
N VAL A 233 -9.68 17.65 17.56
CA VAL A 233 -9.13 16.74 16.54
C VAL A 233 -9.47 15.28 16.84
N TRP A 234 -9.44 14.86 18.12
CA TRP A 234 -9.83 13.52 18.54
C TRP A 234 -11.29 13.20 18.21
N ALA A 235 -12.20 14.17 18.38
CA ALA A 235 -13.61 13.99 18.06
C ALA A 235 -13.85 13.72 16.58
N TYR A 236 -13.19 14.49 15.70
CA TYR A 236 -13.32 14.31 14.24
C TYR A 236 -12.71 12.97 13.80
N ALA A 237 -11.56 12.58 14.39
CA ALA A 237 -10.95 11.29 14.12
C ALA A 237 -11.86 10.11 14.54
N THR A 238 -12.48 10.21 15.72
CA THR A 238 -13.39 9.20 16.26
C THR A 238 -14.67 9.08 15.42
N LEU A 239 -15.23 10.20 14.97
CA LEU A 239 -16.41 10.24 14.09
C LEU A 239 -16.09 9.93 12.62
N CYS A 240 -14.83 9.71 12.28
CA CYS A 240 -14.38 9.46 10.91
C CYS A 240 -14.70 10.59 9.93
N VAL A 241 -14.77 11.84 10.43
CA VAL A 241 -15.12 13.00 9.61
C VAL A 241 -13.84 13.73 9.22
N GLU A 242 -13.49 13.65 7.95
CA GLU A 242 -12.37 14.40 7.40
C GLU A 242 -12.80 15.85 7.11
N HIS A 243 -12.08 16.80 7.71
CA HIS A 243 -12.27 18.23 7.47
C HIS A 243 -10.91 18.93 7.39
N THR A 244 -10.25 18.80 6.24
CA THR A 244 -8.87 19.28 5.98
C THR A 244 -8.62 20.71 6.45
N PRO A 245 -9.50 21.71 6.21
CA PRO A 245 -9.24 23.08 6.67
C PRO A 245 -9.19 23.24 8.20
N LEU A 246 -9.92 22.38 8.93
CA LEU A 246 -9.92 22.38 10.40
C LEU A 246 -8.66 21.70 10.91
N LEU A 247 -8.28 20.55 10.34
CA LEU A 247 -7.05 19.83 10.68
C LEU A 247 -5.82 20.72 10.53
N ASN A 248 -5.69 21.44 9.41
CA ASN A 248 -4.57 22.38 9.18
C ASN A 248 -4.56 23.54 10.19
N SER A 249 -5.75 24.06 10.55
CA SER A 249 -5.89 25.14 11.53
C SER A 249 -5.47 24.66 12.93
N ILE A 250 -5.87 23.44 13.32
CA ILE A 250 -5.48 22.82 14.60
C ILE A 250 -3.98 22.55 14.63
N ALA A 251 -3.39 21.99 13.57
CA ALA A 251 -1.96 21.72 13.49
C ALA A 251 -1.12 23.00 13.69
N SER A 252 -1.49 24.07 12.97
CA SER A 252 -0.84 25.38 13.06
C SER A 252 -0.96 25.99 14.46
N ALA A 253 -2.12 25.85 15.11
CA ALA A 253 -2.34 26.38 16.47
C ALA A 253 -1.67 25.54 17.57
N ALA A 254 -1.58 24.22 17.36
CA ALA A 254 -0.96 23.30 18.32
C ALA A 254 0.55 23.49 18.40
N LEU A 255 1.23 23.70 17.26
CA LEU A 255 2.69 23.75 17.16
C LEU A 255 3.38 24.69 18.18
N PRO A 256 3.03 25.99 18.28
CA PRO A 256 3.64 26.89 19.26
C PRO A 256 3.21 26.60 20.72
N ARG A 257 2.17 25.79 20.93
CA ARG A 257 1.58 25.49 22.24
C ARG A 257 1.98 24.11 22.78
N LEU A 258 2.68 23.27 22.01
CA LEU A 258 3.05 21.90 22.40
C LEU A 258 3.72 21.76 23.78
N PRO A 259 4.59 22.68 24.24
CA PRO A 259 5.16 22.61 25.59
C PRO A 259 4.09 22.64 26.70
N ALA A 260 2.95 23.29 26.45
CA ALA A 260 1.83 23.39 27.39
C ALA A 260 0.83 22.24 27.28
N PHE A 261 1.02 21.30 26.33
CA PHE A 261 0.22 20.08 26.29
C PHE A 261 0.68 19.17 27.43
N ASP A 262 -0.27 18.64 28.20
CA ASP A 262 0.02 17.48 29.02
C ASP A 262 0.28 16.24 28.13
N ILE A 263 0.76 15.17 28.76
CA ILE A 263 1.16 13.94 28.07
C ILE A 263 -0.03 13.30 27.34
N GLN A 264 -1.23 13.33 27.96
CA GLN A 264 -2.42 12.74 27.37
C GLN A 264 -2.84 13.46 26.08
N HIS A 265 -2.93 14.79 26.12
CA HIS A 265 -3.29 15.57 24.95
C HIS A 265 -2.20 15.50 23.87
N LEU A 266 -0.93 15.31 24.23
CA LEU A 266 0.15 15.15 23.26
C LEU A 266 -0.03 13.88 22.42
N TYR A 267 -0.17 12.70 23.05
CA TYR A 267 -0.33 11.46 22.29
C TYR A 267 -1.72 11.32 21.65
N ASN A 268 -2.77 11.91 22.24
CA ASN A 268 -4.10 11.95 21.63
C ASN A 268 -4.12 12.78 20.35
N THR A 269 -3.36 13.88 20.32
CA THR A 269 -3.26 14.72 19.13
C THR A 269 -2.64 13.93 17.99
N VAL A 270 -1.45 13.34 18.15
CA VAL A 270 -0.83 12.57 17.07
C VAL A 270 -1.65 11.34 16.66
N TRP A 271 -2.30 10.67 17.62
CA TRP A 271 -3.23 9.59 17.32
C TRP A 271 -4.39 10.07 16.44
N ALA A 272 -4.94 11.25 16.70
CA ALA A 272 -6.08 11.77 15.95
C ALA A 272 -5.74 12.19 14.52
N PHE A 273 -4.49 12.60 14.25
CA PHE A 273 -4.04 12.87 12.88
C PHE A 273 -3.81 11.59 12.06
N ALA A 274 -3.54 10.45 12.70
CA ALA A 274 -3.18 9.21 12.02
C ALA A 274 -4.27 8.63 11.09
N PRO A 275 -5.56 8.53 11.48
CA PRO A 275 -6.62 8.04 10.60
C PRO A 275 -6.79 8.84 9.29
N PHE A 276 -6.40 10.11 9.30
CA PHE A 276 -6.50 11.00 8.14
C PHE A 276 -5.27 10.94 7.22
N GLY A 277 -4.21 10.23 7.62
CA GLY A 277 -2.94 10.23 6.87
C GLY A 277 -2.27 11.61 6.82
N CYS A 278 -2.67 12.54 7.69
CA CYS A 278 -2.15 13.89 7.73
C CYS A 278 -0.80 13.92 8.47
N ALA A 279 0.29 13.71 7.74
CA ALA A 279 1.64 13.93 8.23
C ALA A 279 2.03 15.41 8.05
N ASP A 280 1.51 16.29 8.91
CA ASP A 280 1.91 17.70 8.91
C ASP A 280 3.42 17.79 9.28
N ALA A 281 4.23 18.20 8.32
CA ALA A 281 5.69 18.10 8.34
C ALA A 281 6.37 18.76 9.55
N PRO A 282 5.96 19.97 10.01
CA PRO A 282 6.49 20.55 11.25
C PRO A 282 5.88 19.97 12.54
N LEU A 283 4.63 19.51 12.52
CA LEU A 283 3.95 19.07 13.75
C LEU A 283 4.53 17.76 14.32
N LEU A 284 4.77 16.76 13.47
CA LEU A 284 5.22 15.44 13.93
C LEU A 284 6.62 15.45 14.60
N PRO A 285 7.65 16.10 14.03
CA PRO A 285 8.95 16.23 14.69
C PRO A 285 8.88 16.99 16.02
N ALA A 286 8.04 18.02 16.10
CA ALA A 286 7.85 18.79 17.32
C ALA A 286 7.17 17.96 18.41
N ILE A 287 6.12 17.19 18.07
CA ILE A 287 5.50 16.23 18.98
C ILE A 287 6.51 15.16 19.41
N ALA A 288 7.30 14.62 18.49
CA ALA A 288 8.33 13.62 18.80
C ALA A 288 9.33 14.15 19.85
N SER A 289 9.82 15.37 19.66
CA SER A 289 10.75 16.03 20.58
C SER A 289 10.14 16.21 21.98
N GLN A 290 8.88 16.68 22.05
CA GLN A 290 8.15 16.86 23.30
C GLN A 290 7.81 15.54 24.01
N ALA A 291 7.56 14.47 23.24
CA ALA A 291 7.30 13.14 23.76
C ALA A 291 8.58 12.51 24.31
N MET A 292 9.71 12.63 23.60
CA MET A 292 11.00 12.13 24.05
C MET A 292 11.46 12.77 25.36
N ALA A 293 11.30 14.09 25.49
CA ALA A 293 11.68 14.82 26.71
C ALA A 293 10.92 14.35 27.97
N ARG A 294 9.73 13.77 27.80
CA ARG A 294 8.83 13.36 28.89
C ARG A 294 8.46 11.88 28.83
N ILE A 295 9.23 11.07 28.11
CA ILE A 295 8.83 9.70 27.75
C ILE A 295 8.63 8.79 28.97
N MET A 296 9.33 9.08 30.07
CA MET A 296 9.21 8.33 31.32
C MET A 296 7.91 8.60 32.06
N ASP A 297 7.21 9.69 31.76
CA ASP A 297 5.92 10.01 32.35
C ASP A 297 4.76 9.40 31.57
N PHE A 298 5.04 8.77 30.42
CA PHE A 298 4.01 8.15 29.59
C PHE A 298 3.48 6.88 30.25
N SER A 299 2.16 6.73 30.21
CA SER A 299 1.49 5.47 30.51
C SER A 299 1.77 4.41 29.43
N ALA A 300 1.48 3.14 29.73
CA ALA A 300 1.55 2.06 28.72
C ALA A 300 0.72 2.37 27.47
N GLN A 301 -0.46 2.98 27.67
CA GLN A 301 -1.32 3.44 26.60
C GLN A 301 -0.68 4.57 25.81
N GLY A 302 -0.09 5.57 26.47
CA GLY A 302 0.58 6.68 25.80
C GLY A 302 1.74 6.21 24.91
N LEU A 303 2.57 5.30 25.42
CA LEU A 303 3.68 4.69 24.65
C LEU A 303 3.16 3.93 23.43
N SER A 304 2.14 3.08 23.63
CA SER A 304 1.55 2.28 22.56
C SER A 304 0.85 3.14 21.50
N ASN A 305 0.10 4.17 21.90
CA ASN A 305 -0.63 5.05 20.99
C ASN A 305 0.32 5.93 20.18
N THR A 306 1.38 6.43 20.80
CA THR A 306 2.40 7.23 20.10
C THR A 306 3.10 6.40 19.04
N ALA A 307 3.57 5.19 19.40
CA ALA A 307 4.18 4.28 18.43
C ALA A 307 3.24 3.95 17.27
N TRP A 308 1.98 3.57 17.60
CA TRP A 308 0.97 3.25 16.60
C TRP A 308 0.69 4.43 15.65
N ALA A 309 0.56 5.64 16.17
CA ALA A 309 0.23 6.82 15.38
C ALA A 309 1.34 7.16 14.37
N PHE A 310 2.61 7.15 14.82
CA PHE A 310 3.77 7.34 13.94
C PHE A 310 3.84 6.26 12.86
N ALA A 311 3.55 5.01 13.20
CA ALA A 311 3.51 3.91 12.24
C ALA A 311 2.36 4.01 11.24
N ALA A 312 1.17 4.40 11.70
CA ALA A 312 0.00 4.60 10.83
C ALA A 312 0.26 5.71 9.80
N LEU A 313 0.91 6.81 10.24
CA LEU A 313 1.37 7.93 9.41
C LEU A 313 2.61 7.62 8.55
N GLN A 314 3.19 6.42 8.68
CA GLN A 314 4.44 6.01 8.00
C GLN A 314 5.63 6.95 8.27
N PHE A 315 5.61 7.66 9.40
CA PHE A 315 6.65 8.61 9.75
C PHE A 315 7.75 7.94 10.58
N LYS A 316 8.91 7.69 9.94
CA LYS A 316 10.05 7.02 10.57
C LYS A 316 10.86 8.01 11.42
N HIS A 317 10.75 7.91 12.76
CA HIS A 317 11.53 8.73 13.70
C HIS A 317 12.33 7.86 14.68
N ALA A 318 13.54 7.46 14.28
CA ALA A 318 14.35 6.49 15.02
C ALA A 318 14.61 6.85 16.51
N PRO A 319 14.96 8.10 16.88
CA PRO A 319 15.22 8.45 18.28
C PRO A 319 13.99 8.29 19.19
N LEU A 320 12.81 8.63 18.67
CA LEU A 320 11.55 8.47 19.41
C LEU A 320 11.23 6.98 19.60
N MET A 321 11.40 6.18 18.55
CA MET A 321 11.18 4.73 18.64
C MET A 321 12.13 4.11 19.66
N GLN A 322 13.41 4.48 19.68
CA GLN A 322 14.35 4.00 20.71
C GLN A 322 13.93 4.41 22.13
N ALA A 323 13.50 5.66 22.32
CA ALA A 323 13.00 6.15 23.61
C ALA A 323 11.75 5.38 24.08
N ILE A 324 10.79 5.14 23.17
CA ILE A 324 9.60 4.32 23.45
C ILE A 324 10.01 2.88 23.81
N ALA A 325 10.97 2.28 23.10
CA ALA A 325 11.43 0.92 23.40
C ALA A 325 12.00 0.81 24.82
N ALA A 326 12.86 1.75 25.21
CA ALA A 326 13.45 1.79 26.54
C ALA A 326 12.39 1.96 27.63
N ALA A 327 11.49 2.93 27.47
CA ALA A 327 10.41 3.19 28.42
C ALA A 327 9.42 2.01 28.53
N ALA A 328 9.06 1.38 27.40
CA ALA A 328 8.13 0.26 27.35
C ALA A 328 8.68 -0.98 28.07
N ARG A 329 9.97 -1.31 27.90
CA ARG A 329 10.60 -2.49 28.53
C ARG A 329 10.46 -2.50 30.05
N THR A 330 10.57 -1.35 30.70
CA THR A 330 10.41 -1.23 32.15
C THR A 330 8.96 -1.42 32.64
N ARG A 331 7.97 -1.32 31.74
CA ARG A 331 6.53 -1.29 32.04
C ARG A 331 5.75 -2.50 31.51
N ILE A 332 6.29 -3.22 30.53
CA ILE A 332 5.60 -4.33 29.83
C ILE A 332 5.02 -5.36 30.80
N THR A 333 5.77 -5.79 31.80
CA THR A 333 5.30 -6.81 32.74
C THR A 333 4.19 -6.31 33.66
N ALA A 334 4.25 -5.04 34.08
CA ALA A 334 3.37 -4.49 35.11
C ALA A 334 2.09 -3.85 34.56
N SER A 335 2.17 -3.10 33.46
CA SER A 335 1.07 -2.20 33.04
C SER A 335 0.60 -2.37 31.59
N PHE A 336 1.28 -3.18 30.76
CA PHE A 336 0.82 -3.39 29.39
C PHE A 336 -0.32 -4.41 29.34
N THR A 337 -1.41 -4.03 28.67
CA THR A 337 -2.49 -4.95 28.29
C THR A 337 -2.11 -5.70 27.01
N THR A 338 -2.87 -6.74 26.65
CA THR A 338 -2.69 -7.45 25.37
C THR A 338 -2.75 -6.50 24.17
N GLN A 339 -3.62 -5.49 24.24
CA GLN A 339 -3.75 -4.44 23.24
C GLN A 339 -2.48 -3.58 23.11
N HIS A 340 -1.93 -3.11 24.23
CA HIS A 340 -0.70 -2.32 24.22
C HIS A 340 0.48 -3.11 23.64
N LEU A 341 0.56 -4.42 23.94
CA LEU A 341 1.61 -5.30 23.43
C LEU A 341 1.55 -5.39 21.90
N HIS A 342 0.41 -5.81 21.34
CA HIS A 342 0.34 -6.02 19.89
C HIS A 342 0.35 -4.71 19.09
N ASN A 343 -0.14 -3.59 19.63
CA ASN A 343 -0.10 -2.29 18.95
C ASN A 343 1.34 -1.75 18.88
N THR A 344 2.07 -1.85 19.98
CA THR A 344 3.50 -1.48 20.00
C THR A 344 4.27 -2.35 19.02
N LEU A 345 4.07 -3.67 19.07
CA LEU A 345 4.73 -4.61 18.17
C LEU A 345 4.40 -4.35 16.69
N TRP A 346 3.13 -4.10 16.38
CA TRP A 346 2.68 -3.76 15.03
C TRP A 346 3.31 -2.47 14.51
N ALA A 347 3.45 -1.45 15.37
CA ALA A 347 4.06 -0.19 14.99
C ALA A 347 5.52 -0.36 14.53
N TYR A 348 6.29 -1.14 15.28
CA TYR A 348 7.68 -1.44 14.94
C TYR A 348 7.79 -2.26 13.66
N ALA A 349 6.93 -3.28 13.51
CA ALA A 349 6.88 -4.09 12.29
C ALA A 349 6.53 -3.27 11.05
N ARG A 350 5.50 -2.40 11.13
CA ARG A 350 5.06 -1.56 10.02
C ARG A 350 6.11 -0.55 9.57
N LEU A 351 6.83 0.06 10.51
CA LEU A 351 7.92 1.00 10.20
C LEU A 351 9.26 0.30 9.89
N THR A 352 9.28 -1.04 9.89
CA THR A 352 10.48 -1.87 9.72
C THR A 352 11.60 -1.53 10.71
N PHE A 353 11.24 -1.12 11.94
CA PHE A 353 12.19 -0.90 13.04
C PHE A 353 12.37 -2.17 13.86
N SER A 354 13.60 -2.68 13.91
CA SER A 354 13.95 -3.81 14.76
C SER A 354 14.52 -3.31 16.09
N ASN A 355 13.99 -3.82 17.21
CA ASN A 355 14.54 -3.60 18.55
C ASN A 355 14.47 -4.91 19.34
N GLU A 356 15.57 -5.66 19.33
CA GLU A 356 15.63 -7.01 19.89
C GLU A 356 15.20 -7.11 21.36
N PRO A 357 15.72 -6.29 22.28
CA PRO A 357 15.33 -6.36 23.69
C PRO A 357 13.84 -6.08 23.92
N LEU A 358 13.24 -5.16 23.13
CA LEU A 358 11.80 -4.90 23.20
C LEU A 358 11.01 -6.11 22.70
N MET A 359 11.40 -6.71 21.56
CA MET A 359 10.68 -7.86 20.98
C MET A 359 10.68 -9.06 21.93
N GLN A 360 11.81 -9.36 22.59
CA GLN A 360 11.89 -10.43 23.58
C GLN A 360 11.01 -10.16 24.81
N SER A 361 10.96 -8.91 25.28
CA SER A 361 10.12 -8.50 26.41
C SER A 361 8.63 -8.64 26.06
N ILE A 362 8.23 -8.20 24.86
CA ILE A 362 6.86 -8.34 24.35
C ILE A 362 6.50 -9.82 24.19
N ALA A 363 7.38 -10.64 23.58
CA ALA A 363 7.14 -12.07 23.39
C ALA A 363 6.89 -12.78 24.73
N SER A 364 7.76 -12.55 25.71
CA SER A 364 7.67 -13.14 27.05
C SER A 364 6.38 -12.74 27.77
N SER A 365 5.96 -11.47 27.66
CA SER A 365 4.70 -11.02 28.25
C SER A 365 3.48 -11.51 27.49
N ALA A 366 3.55 -11.59 26.16
CA ALA A 366 2.46 -12.08 25.32
C ALA A 366 2.18 -13.55 25.63
N LEU A 367 3.22 -14.39 25.73
CA LEU A 367 3.13 -15.80 26.10
C LEU A 367 2.28 -16.03 27.36
N ARG A 368 2.51 -15.23 28.42
CA ARG A 368 1.76 -15.33 29.68
C ARG A 368 0.30 -14.88 29.56
N LYS A 369 0.00 -13.98 28.62
CA LYS A 369 -1.33 -13.35 28.45
C LYS A 369 -2.11 -13.88 27.25
N LEU A 370 -1.61 -14.87 26.51
CA LEU A 370 -2.25 -15.40 25.29
C LEU A 370 -3.76 -15.74 25.41
N PRO A 371 -4.26 -16.27 26.54
CA PRO A 371 -5.69 -16.49 26.72
C PRO A 371 -6.52 -15.20 26.66
N GLU A 372 -5.96 -14.06 27.09
CA GLU A 372 -6.61 -12.74 27.13
C GLU A 372 -6.58 -12.03 25.76
N PHE A 373 -5.82 -12.52 24.78
CA PHE A 373 -5.77 -11.91 23.46
C PHE A 373 -7.07 -12.14 22.70
N HIS A 374 -7.60 -11.10 22.06
CA HIS A 374 -8.62 -11.26 21.02
C HIS A 374 -8.00 -11.82 19.73
N THR A 375 -8.83 -12.33 18.83
CA THR A 375 -8.40 -13.04 17.59
C THR A 375 -7.49 -12.20 16.69
N GLN A 376 -7.84 -10.93 16.48
CA GLN A 376 -7.00 -10.02 15.70
C GLN A 376 -5.66 -9.72 16.40
N GLY A 377 -5.62 -9.68 17.73
CA GLY A 377 -4.38 -9.46 18.48
C GLY A 377 -3.38 -10.60 18.28
N LEU A 378 -3.86 -11.85 18.23
CA LEU A 378 -3.05 -13.03 17.89
C LEU A 378 -2.48 -12.92 16.47
N SER A 379 -3.36 -12.66 15.50
CA SER A 379 -2.99 -12.45 14.09
C SER A 379 -1.95 -11.32 13.93
N ASN A 380 -2.17 -10.17 14.56
CA ASN A 380 -1.26 -9.02 14.47
C ASN A 380 0.08 -9.30 15.11
N THR A 381 0.10 -10.06 16.21
CA THR A 381 1.34 -10.47 16.87
C THR A 381 2.15 -11.37 15.92
N ALA A 382 1.56 -12.43 15.38
CA ALA A 382 2.21 -13.30 14.39
C ALA A 382 2.69 -12.51 13.16
N TRP A 383 1.84 -11.63 12.62
CA TRP A 383 2.15 -10.79 11.46
C TRP A 383 3.35 -9.88 11.72
N SER A 384 3.44 -9.33 12.92
CA SER A 384 4.52 -8.41 13.26
C SER A 384 5.87 -9.12 13.37
N PHE A 385 5.90 -10.29 14.02
CA PHE A 385 7.10 -11.14 14.06
C PHE A 385 7.53 -11.58 12.66
N ALA A 386 6.58 -11.94 11.80
CA ALA A 386 6.84 -12.29 10.40
C ALA A 386 7.40 -11.11 9.58
N ASN A 387 6.88 -9.89 9.77
CA ASN A 387 7.39 -8.70 9.08
C ASN A 387 8.81 -8.34 9.53
N LEU A 388 9.08 -8.43 10.83
CA LEU A 388 10.40 -8.23 11.43
C LEU A 388 11.37 -9.40 11.15
N ARG A 389 10.91 -10.47 10.48
CA ARG A 389 11.68 -11.69 10.18
C ARG A 389 12.29 -12.33 11.42
N ARG A 390 11.54 -12.32 12.52
CA ARG A 390 11.95 -12.92 13.78
C ARG A 390 11.01 -14.08 14.09
N ALA A 391 11.56 -15.28 14.10
CA ALA A 391 10.83 -16.46 14.56
C ALA A 391 11.11 -16.68 16.05
N ASP A 392 10.25 -16.12 16.90
CA ASP A 392 10.15 -16.57 18.29
C ASP A 392 9.30 -17.86 18.28
N LEU A 393 9.97 -19.00 18.10
CA LEU A 393 9.30 -20.30 17.94
C LEU A 393 8.37 -20.64 19.11
N PRO A 394 8.76 -20.44 20.39
CA PRO A 394 7.85 -20.65 21.52
C PRO A 394 6.57 -19.82 21.41
N LEU A 395 6.68 -18.51 21.14
CA LEU A 395 5.52 -17.64 20.98
C LEU A 395 4.65 -18.05 19.79
N LEU A 396 5.24 -18.34 18.63
CA LEU A 396 4.49 -18.67 17.42
C LEU A 396 3.76 -20.02 17.55
N HIS A 397 4.38 -21.02 18.17
CA HIS A 397 3.69 -22.26 18.50
C HIS A 397 2.55 -22.04 19.49
N ALA A 398 2.76 -21.24 20.53
CA ALA A 398 1.71 -20.92 21.50
C ALA A 398 0.55 -20.13 20.85
N ILE A 399 0.84 -19.19 19.94
CA ILE A 399 -0.18 -18.50 19.13
C ILE A 399 -0.97 -19.51 18.30
N ALA A 400 -0.30 -20.47 17.63
CA ALA A 400 -0.98 -21.51 16.85
C ALA A 400 -1.96 -22.33 17.72
N SER A 401 -1.48 -22.86 18.85
CA SER A 401 -2.31 -23.63 19.80
C SER A 401 -3.49 -22.83 20.33
N SER A 402 -3.30 -21.52 20.54
CA SER A 402 -4.35 -20.64 21.02
C SER A 402 -5.32 -20.17 19.94
N ALA A 403 -4.88 -20.13 18.68
CA ALA A 403 -5.70 -19.74 17.53
C ALA A 403 -6.67 -20.83 17.11
N ILE A 404 -6.24 -22.10 17.08
CA ILE A 404 -7.04 -23.25 16.62
C ILE A 404 -8.45 -23.31 17.25
N PRO A 405 -8.62 -23.30 18.59
CA PRO A 405 -9.95 -23.38 19.21
C PRO A 405 -10.80 -22.10 19.01
N ARG A 406 -10.19 -21.00 18.58
CA ARG A 406 -10.84 -19.68 18.42
C ARG A 406 -11.01 -19.28 16.96
N ILE A 407 -10.66 -20.15 16.02
CA ILE A 407 -10.55 -19.85 14.59
C ILE A 407 -11.88 -19.42 13.96
N SER A 408 -13.00 -19.88 14.51
CA SER A 408 -14.35 -19.48 14.08
C SER A 408 -14.66 -18.00 14.30
N PHE A 409 -13.96 -17.34 15.23
CA PHE A 409 -14.12 -15.91 15.53
C PHE A 409 -13.11 -15.03 14.80
N TYR A 410 -12.30 -15.60 13.90
CA TYR A 410 -11.36 -14.83 13.09
C TYR A 410 -12.10 -14.17 11.91
N SER A 411 -11.75 -12.93 11.61
CA SER A 411 -12.14 -12.29 10.35
C SER A 411 -11.32 -12.84 9.18
N ALA A 412 -11.78 -12.63 7.94
CA ALA A 412 -11.01 -12.94 6.72
C ALA A 412 -9.58 -12.38 6.76
N GLN A 413 -9.43 -11.14 7.27
CA GLN A 413 -8.13 -10.51 7.47
C GLN A 413 -7.27 -11.26 8.49
N ALA A 414 -7.84 -11.65 9.63
CA ALA A 414 -7.07 -12.36 10.66
C ALA A 414 -6.65 -13.76 10.19
N LEU A 415 -7.51 -14.46 9.45
CA LEU A 415 -7.20 -15.77 8.86
C LEU A 415 -6.05 -15.65 7.84
N SER A 416 -6.16 -14.74 6.87
CA SER A 416 -5.15 -14.53 5.84
C SER A 416 -3.82 -14.04 6.41
N ASN A 417 -3.83 -13.09 7.36
CA ASN A 417 -2.62 -12.61 8.03
C ASN A 417 -1.93 -13.73 8.82
N THR A 418 -2.69 -14.58 9.51
CA THR A 418 -2.12 -15.71 10.27
C THR A 418 -1.45 -16.70 9.32
N ALA A 419 -2.14 -17.12 8.25
CA ALA A 419 -1.56 -18.01 7.24
C ALA A 419 -0.27 -17.43 6.65
N TRP A 420 -0.29 -16.15 6.27
CA TRP A 420 0.86 -15.46 5.70
C TRP A 420 2.02 -15.34 6.67
N SER A 421 1.75 -15.12 7.96
CA SER A 421 2.78 -14.99 8.98
C SER A 421 3.60 -16.28 9.11
N PHE A 422 2.92 -17.42 9.14
CA PHE A 422 3.56 -18.73 9.21
C PHE A 422 4.29 -19.06 7.90
N ALA A 423 3.69 -18.77 6.75
CA ALA A 423 4.32 -18.98 5.45
C ALA A 423 5.58 -18.13 5.26
N ARG A 424 5.54 -16.85 5.62
CA ARG A 424 6.68 -15.93 5.53
C ARG A 424 7.86 -16.34 6.42
N LEU A 425 7.59 -16.99 7.55
CA LEU A 425 8.61 -17.52 8.45
C LEU A 425 8.99 -18.97 8.14
N ALA A 426 8.46 -19.55 7.05
CA ALA A 426 8.63 -20.96 6.68
C ALA A 426 8.24 -21.95 7.80
N LEU A 427 7.27 -21.58 8.64
CA LEU A 427 6.80 -22.39 9.76
C LEU A 427 5.63 -23.26 9.33
N ARG A 428 5.90 -24.54 9.10
CA ARG A 428 4.87 -25.52 8.74
C ARG A 428 4.17 -26.05 9.99
N ASN A 429 3.01 -25.48 10.32
CA ASN A 429 2.13 -25.98 11.38
C ASN A 429 0.86 -26.63 10.79
N GLY A 430 0.92 -27.95 10.57
CA GLY A 430 -0.17 -28.71 9.92
C GLY A 430 -1.55 -28.49 10.54
N PRO A 431 -1.73 -28.67 11.87
CA PRO A 431 -3.02 -28.46 12.53
C PRO A 431 -3.59 -27.04 12.37
N LEU A 432 -2.74 -26.02 12.52
CA LEU A 432 -3.16 -24.62 12.32
C LEU A 432 -3.58 -24.38 10.87
N MET A 433 -2.80 -24.84 9.89
CA MET A 433 -3.10 -24.63 8.48
C MET A 433 -4.41 -25.34 8.09
N ALA A 434 -4.64 -26.58 8.56
CA ALA A 434 -5.92 -27.25 8.35
C ALA A 434 -7.11 -26.48 8.96
N ALA A 435 -6.96 -25.94 10.17
CA ALA A 435 -7.99 -25.13 10.82
C ALA A 435 -8.27 -23.81 10.08
N LEU A 436 -7.21 -23.13 9.61
CA LEU A 436 -7.30 -21.92 8.78
C LEU A 436 -8.04 -22.20 7.46
N SER A 437 -7.71 -23.31 6.79
CA SER A 437 -8.36 -23.73 5.55
C SER A 437 -9.86 -23.91 5.73
N ALA A 438 -10.26 -24.71 6.73
CA ALA A 438 -11.66 -24.96 7.03
C ALA A 438 -12.43 -23.67 7.36
N ALA A 439 -11.82 -22.75 8.12
CA ALA A 439 -12.43 -21.46 8.46
C ALA A 439 -12.52 -20.51 7.25
N ALA A 440 -11.48 -20.48 6.41
CA ALA A 440 -11.45 -19.68 5.19
C ALA A 440 -12.55 -20.11 4.21
N MET A 441 -12.74 -21.42 4.01
CA MET A 441 -13.80 -21.93 3.13
C MET A 441 -15.20 -21.53 3.59
N ARG A 442 -15.48 -21.52 4.90
CA ARG A 442 -16.80 -21.09 5.46
C ARG A 442 -17.10 -19.60 5.26
N SER A 443 -16.06 -18.76 5.22
CA SER A 443 -16.18 -17.30 5.14
C SER A 443 -15.62 -16.71 3.84
N ILE A 444 -15.41 -17.55 2.82
CA ILE A 444 -14.65 -17.18 1.60
C ILE A 444 -15.25 -16.00 0.83
N ASN A 445 -16.55 -15.78 0.98
CA ASN A 445 -17.25 -14.66 0.35
C ASN A 445 -16.95 -13.32 1.02
N ASP A 446 -16.54 -13.31 2.29
CA ASP A 446 -16.17 -12.10 3.04
C ASP A 446 -14.76 -11.62 2.70
N TYR A 447 -13.93 -12.49 2.12
CA TYR A 447 -12.57 -12.16 1.72
C TYR A 447 -12.55 -11.11 0.61
N THR A 448 -11.65 -10.15 0.73
CA THR A 448 -11.19 -9.30 -0.37
C THR A 448 -10.29 -10.10 -1.31
N ILE A 449 -10.12 -9.64 -2.55
CA ILE A 449 -9.19 -10.28 -3.50
C ILE A 449 -7.76 -10.33 -2.92
N GLN A 450 -7.36 -9.30 -2.18
CA GLN A 450 -6.09 -9.25 -1.48
C GLN A 450 -5.89 -10.40 -0.50
N GLU A 451 -6.89 -10.65 0.34
CA GLU A 451 -6.85 -11.72 1.35
C GLU A 451 -6.87 -13.09 0.68
N LEU A 452 -7.59 -13.25 -0.44
CA LEU A 452 -7.57 -14.46 -1.26
C LEU A 452 -6.17 -14.73 -1.84
N MET A 453 -5.55 -13.72 -2.48
CA MET A 453 -4.17 -13.82 -3.01
C MET A 453 -3.18 -14.20 -1.92
N THR A 454 -3.26 -13.51 -0.78
CA THR A 454 -2.39 -13.74 0.38
C THR A 454 -2.55 -15.18 0.88
N THR A 455 -3.76 -15.71 0.92
CA THR A 455 -4.03 -17.08 1.35
C THR A 455 -3.43 -18.09 0.38
N VAL A 456 -3.66 -17.96 -0.94
CA VAL A 456 -3.07 -18.87 -1.94
C VAL A 456 -1.54 -18.87 -1.85
N TRP A 457 -0.93 -17.67 -1.78
CA TRP A 457 0.51 -17.51 -1.61
C TRP A 457 1.03 -18.23 -0.36
N SER A 458 0.29 -18.15 0.76
CA SER A 458 0.70 -18.76 2.02
C SER A 458 0.74 -20.28 1.96
N TYR A 459 -0.26 -20.91 1.35
CA TYR A 459 -0.31 -22.38 1.21
C TYR A 459 0.73 -22.88 0.20
N SER A 460 0.88 -22.17 -0.91
CA SER A 460 1.89 -22.47 -1.91
C SER A 460 3.32 -22.34 -1.36
N GLY A 461 3.61 -21.25 -0.63
CA GLY A 461 4.92 -21.00 -0.02
C GLY A 461 5.33 -22.03 1.03
N LEU A 462 4.36 -22.71 1.67
CA LEU A 462 4.60 -23.80 2.61
C LEU A 462 4.57 -25.19 1.97
N ALA A 463 4.42 -25.28 0.65
CA ALA A 463 4.18 -26.52 -0.09
C ALA A 463 3.05 -27.37 0.53
N ILE A 464 1.95 -26.70 0.90
CA ILE A 464 0.73 -27.34 1.41
C ILE A 464 -0.28 -27.42 0.27
N HIS A 465 -0.57 -28.64 -0.17
CA HIS A 465 -1.55 -28.92 -1.20
C HIS A 465 -2.94 -29.09 -0.56
N ASP A 466 -3.75 -28.03 -0.60
CA ASP A 466 -5.15 -28.02 -0.15
C ASP A 466 -6.08 -27.72 -1.33
N ALA A 467 -6.39 -28.75 -2.11
CA ALA A 467 -7.21 -28.61 -3.31
C ALA A 467 -8.60 -28.00 -3.04
N PRO A 468 -9.37 -28.43 -2.02
CA PRO A 468 -10.67 -27.83 -1.71
C PRO A 468 -10.61 -26.33 -1.42
N LEU A 469 -9.61 -25.87 -0.66
CA LEU A 469 -9.41 -24.45 -0.39
C LEU A 469 -9.08 -23.68 -1.66
N LEU A 470 -8.15 -24.19 -2.48
CA LEU A 470 -7.72 -23.54 -3.71
C LEU A 470 -8.86 -23.42 -4.73
N GLU A 471 -9.69 -24.46 -4.86
CA GLU A 471 -10.90 -24.42 -5.68
C GLU A 471 -11.92 -23.40 -5.14
N SER A 472 -12.10 -23.34 -3.83
CA SER A 472 -13.00 -22.36 -3.19
C SER A 472 -12.52 -20.92 -3.41
N ILE A 473 -11.22 -20.67 -3.27
CA ILE A 473 -10.60 -19.36 -3.56
C ILE A 473 -10.75 -19.02 -5.04
N ALA A 474 -10.52 -19.98 -5.94
CA ALA A 474 -10.68 -19.77 -7.37
C ALA A 474 -12.13 -19.37 -7.68
N ALA A 475 -13.11 -20.13 -7.20
CA ALA A 475 -14.53 -19.84 -7.39
C ALA A 475 -14.94 -18.47 -6.82
N ALA A 476 -14.47 -18.10 -5.63
CA ALA A 476 -14.74 -16.79 -5.03
C ALA A 476 -14.11 -15.65 -5.82
N SER A 477 -12.88 -15.84 -6.29
CA SER A 477 -12.16 -14.89 -7.14
C SER A 477 -12.90 -14.66 -8.46
N ILE A 478 -13.34 -15.76 -9.09
CA ILE A 478 -14.15 -15.76 -10.31
C ILE A 478 -15.42 -14.91 -10.10
N ARG A 479 -16.19 -15.17 -9.04
CA ARG A 479 -17.42 -14.40 -8.75
C ARG A 479 -17.15 -12.90 -8.57
N LYS A 480 -16.13 -12.54 -7.78
CA LYS A 480 -15.78 -11.14 -7.48
C LYS A 480 -15.28 -10.40 -8.71
N LEU A 481 -14.46 -11.04 -9.54
CA LEU A 481 -13.96 -10.45 -10.79
C LEU A 481 -15.09 -10.28 -11.82
N THR A 482 -15.94 -11.29 -11.99
CA THR A 482 -17.10 -11.20 -12.90
C THR A 482 -18.07 -10.09 -12.48
N SER A 483 -18.37 -9.98 -11.17
CA SER A 483 -19.20 -8.88 -10.65
C SER A 483 -18.59 -7.51 -10.92
N ALA A 484 -17.27 -7.35 -10.72
CA ALA A 484 -16.57 -6.11 -11.01
C ALA A 484 -16.65 -5.71 -12.49
N LEU A 485 -16.65 -6.68 -13.41
CA LEU A 485 -16.81 -6.44 -14.85
C LEU A 485 -18.24 -6.04 -15.26
N GLN A 486 -19.26 -6.62 -14.62
CA GLN A 486 -20.67 -6.41 -14.94
C GLN A 486 -21.19 -5.05 -14.46
N THR A 487 -20.65 -4.51 -13.38
CA THR A 487 -21.05 -3.17 -12.94
C THR A 487 -20.61 -2.12 -13.98
N SER A 488 -21.57 -1.43 -14.58
CA SER A 488 -21.40 -0.29 -15.51
C SER A 488 -20.60 0.90 -14.94
N LYS A 489 -20.11 0.79 -13.70
CA LYS A 489 -19.21 1.71 -12.99
C LYS A 489 -17.73 1.59 -13.39
N LEU A 490 -17.42 0.98 -14.54
CA LEU A 490 -16.09 1.09 -15.16
C LEU A 490 -15.91 2.41 -15.93
N GLY A 491 -16.93 3.27 -15.98
CA GLY A 491 -16.93 4.57 -16.68
C GLY A 491 -16.02 5.68 -16.11
N ALA A 492 -15.08 5.36 -15.21
CA ALA A 492 -14.01 6.28 -14.82
C ALA A 492 -12.65 5.62 -15.14
N LEU A 493 -12.01 6.12 -16.20
CA LEU A 493 -10.83 5.61 -16.91
C LEU A 493 -9.61 5.24 -16.03
N GLY A 494 -9.58 5.63 -14.75
CA GLY A 494 -8.39 5.62 -13.91
C GLY A 494 -8.22 4.39 -13.00
N ALA A 495 -8.69 4.52 -11.77
CA ALA A 495 -8.26 3.68 -10.65
C ALA A 495 -8.87 2.27 -10.63
N THR A 496 -10.08 2.10 -11.17
CA THR A 496 -10.80 0.81 -11.12
C THR A 496 -10.12 -0.25 -11.99
N HIS A 497 -9.73 0.10 -13.21
CA HIS A 497 -9.04 -0.81 -14.13
C HIS A 497 -7.64 -1.21 -13.63
N ILE A 498 -6.87 -0.27 -13.08
CA ILE A 498 -5.55 -0.56 -12.46
C ILE A 498 -5.73 -1.58 -11.33
N LYS A 499 -6.70 -1.35 -10.45
CA LYS A 499 -6.95 -2.24 -9.32
C LYS A 499 -7.44 -3.61 -9.75
N VAL A 500 -8.32 -3.70 -10.75
CA VAL A 500 -8.80 -4.99 -11.31
C VAL A 500 -7.64 -5.73 -11.97
N ARG A 501 -6.82 -5.07 -12.80
CA ARG A 501 -5.61 -5.65 -13.41
C ARG A 501 -4.67 -6.21 -12.35
N ALA A 502 -4.27 -5.40 -11.36
CA ALA A 502 -3.35 -5.79 -10.31
C ALA A 502 -3.88 -7.00 -9.52
N ASN A 503 -5.17 -6.99 -9.20
CA ASN A 503 -5.84 -8.10 -8.52
C ASN A 503 -5.84 -9.40 -9.33
N VAL A 504 -6.11 -9.33 -10.65
CA VAL A 504 -6.16 -10.53 -11.49
C VAL A 504 -4.76 -11.10 -11.71
N LEU A 505 -3.77 -10.24 -11.98
CA LEU A 505 -2.38 -10.65 -12.13
C LEU A 505 -1.82 -11.25 -10.83
N GLY A 506 -2.08 -10.62 -9.69
CA GLY A 506 -1.64 -11.16 -8.40
C GLY A 506 -2.30 -12.51 -8.05
N LEU A 507 -3.58 -12.69 -8.39
CA LEU A 507 -4.24 -14.00 -8.25
C LEU A 507 -3.63 -15.04 -9.19
N LEU A 508 -3.38 -14.68 -10.45
CA LEU A 508 -2.72 -15.57 -11.40
C LEU A 508 -1.34 -16.01 -10.90
N GLU A 509 -0.50 -15.08 -10.48
CA GLU A 509 0.81 -15.38 -9.90
C GLU A 509 0.70 -16.30 -8.68
N ALA A 510 -0.29 -16.07 -7.82
CA ALA A 510 -0.54 -16.94 -6.68
C ALA A 510 -0.96 -18.35 -7.12
N PHE A 511 -1.89 -18.48 -8.07
CA PHE A 511 -2.35 -19.79 -8.56
C PHE A 511 -1.33 -20.53 -9.41
N THR A 512 -0.46 -19.84 -10.14
CA THR A 512 0.58 -20.47 -10.97
C THR A 512 1.87 -20.76 -10.21
N SER A 513 1.95 -20.34 -8.95
CA SER A 513 2.96 -20.84 -8.01
C SER A 513 2.70 -22.31 -7.62
N LEU A 514 1.47 -22.79 -7.81
CA LEU A 514 1.09 -24.19 -7.62
C LEU A 514 1.63 -25.06 -8.78
N GLU A 515 1.91 -26.34 -8.51
CA GLU A 515 2.45 -27.25 -9.53
C GLU A 515 1.49 -27.52 -10.70
N GLN A 516 0.18 -27.40 -10.49
CA GLN A 516 -0.83 -27.44 -11.55
C GLN A 516 -1.79 -26.26 -11.39
N PRO A 517 -1.76 -25.26 -12.29
CA PRO A 517 -2.71 -24.16 -12.24
C PRO A 517 -4.13 -24.67 -12.52
N VAL A 518 -5.12 -24.13 -11.81
CA VAL A 518 -6.53 -24.44 -12.05
C VAL A 518 -6.91 -23.88 -13.43
N GLU A 519 -6.92 -24.70 -14.48
CA GLU A 519 -7.13 -24.27 -15.87
C GLU A 519 -8.41 -23.45 -16.08
N ARG A 520 -9.48 -23.78 -15.33
CA ARG A 520 -10.72 -23.00 -15.32
C ARG A 520 -10.50 -21.55 -14.87
N PHE A 521 -9.63 -21.33 -13.87
CA PHE A 521 -9.27 -20.00 -13.39
C PHE A 521 -8.42 -19.26 -14.43
N VAL A 522 -7.43 -19.93 -15.01
CA VAL A 522 -6.59 -19.36 -16.08
C VAL A 522 -7.46 -18.88 -17.24
N SER A 523 -8.40 -19.71 -17.71
CA SER A 523 -9.34 -19.36 -18.78
C SER A 523 -10.21 -18.14 -18.44
N LEU A 524 -10.74 -18.05 -17.21
CA LEU A 524 -11.49 -16.85 -16.82
C LEU A 524 -10.58 -15.63 -16.72
N ALA A 525 -9.42 -15.76 -16.10
CA ALA A 525 -8.48 -14.66 -15.96
C ALA A 525 -8.06 -14.11 -17.32
N SER A 526 -7.79 -14.97 -18.30
CA SER A 526 -7.56 -14.58 -19.70
C SER A 526 -8.75 -13.80 -20.29
N ARG A 527 -10.00 -14.26 -20.08
CA ARG A 527 -11.19 -13.53 -20.56
C ARG A 527 -11.34 -12.16 -19.88
N VAL A 528 -11.21 -12.10 -18.56
CA VAL A 528 -11.34 -10.87 -17.76
C VAL A 528 -10.29 -9.86 -18.18
N LEU A 529 -9.02 -10.28 -18.23
CA LEU A 529 -7.91 -9.45 -18.64
C LEU A 529 -7.99 -9.05 -20.10
N GLY A 530 -8.48 -9.93 -20.98
CA GLY A 530 -8.78 -9.63 -22.37
C GLY A 530 -9.78 -8.49 -22.50
N THR A 531 -10.94 -8.59 -21.82
CA THR A 531 -11.94 -7.51 -21.80
C THR A 531 -11.41 -6.20 -21.20
N VAL A 532 -10.57 -6.28 -20.16
CA VAL A 532 -9.91 -5.10 -19.59
C VAL A 532 -8.97 -4.46 -20.60
N GLY A 533 -8.16 -5.28 -21.30
CA GLY A 533 -7.24 -4.82 -22.33
C GLY A 533 -7.96 -4.18 -23.52
N GLU A 534 -9.00 -4.83 -24.06
CA GLU A 534 -9.81 -4.30 -25.17
C GLU A 534 -10.46 -2.95 -24.84
N ARG A 535 -10.86 -2.74 -23.58
CA ARG A 535 -11.36 -1.44 -23.14
C ARG A 535 -10.25 -0.41 -23.05
N LEU A 536 -9.09 -0.76 -22.49
CA LEU A 536 -7.92 0.13 -22.43
C LEU A 536 -7.41 0.54 -23.82
N ASP A 537 -7.47 -0.38 -24.78
CA ASP A 537 -7.13 -0.13 -26.19
C ASP A 537 -8.12 0.84 -26.84
N ARG A 538 -9.43 0.65 -26.62
CA ARG A 538 -10.48 1.54 -27.15
C ARG A 538 -10.42 2.93 -26.54
N ASP A 539 -10.24 2.98 -25.23
CA ASP A 539 -10.34 4.20 -24.45
C ASP A 539 -9.05 5.04 -24.49
N GLY A 540 -8.01 4.54 -25.16
CA GLY A 540 -6.75 5.25 -25.42
C GLY A 540 -6.13 5.77 -24.13
N ARG A 541 -5.65 4.87 -23.26
CA ARG A 541 -5.02 5.32 -22.02
C ARG A 541 -3.66 5.93 -22.32
N VAL A 542 -3.65 7.21 -22.68
CA VAL A 542 -2.49 8.06 -22.56
C VAL A 542 -2.75 9.01 -21.40
N LYS A 543 -1.74 9.15 -20.55
CA LYS A 543 -1.60 10.22 -19.57
C LYS A 543 -1.83 11.59 -20.22
N SER A 544 -2.03 12.64 -19.42
CA SER A 544 -2.41 13.97 -19.90
C SER A 544 -1.53 14.47 -21.08
N PRO A 545 -2.07 15.25 -22.03
CA PRO A 545 -1.31 15.81 -23.16
C PRO A 545 -0.04 16.60 -22.75
N GLU A 546 0.05 17.04 -21.49
CA GLU A 546 1.22 17.72 -20.92
C GLU A 546 2.35 16.74 -20.54
N GLU A 547 2.03 15.54 -20.07
CA GLU A 547 3.01 14.47 -19.79
C GLU A 547 3.54 13.86 -21.09
N GLU A 548 2.68 13.67 -22.10
CA GLU A 548 3.07 13.32 -23.47
C GLU A 548 4.06 14.34 -24.05
N LYS A 549 3.80 15.63 -23.86
CA LYS A 549 4.70 16.70 -24.29
C LYS A 549 6.02 16.68 -23.53
N LYS A 550 6.05 16.37 -22.22
CA LYS A 550 7.29 16.26 -21.43
C LYS A 550 8.13 15.04 -21.83
N VAL A 551 7.51 13.87 -21.96
CA VAL A 551 8.19 12.62 -22.37
C VAL A 551 8.65 12.74 -23.82
N GLY A 552 7.80 13.21 -24.73
CA GLY A 552 8.12 13.43 -26.14
C GLY A 552 9.21 14.50 -26.35
N LYS A 553 9.24 15.57 -25.56
CA LYS A 553 10.27 16.62 -25.66
C LYS A 553 11.62 16.15 -25.10
N SER A 554 11.65 15.51 -23.92
CA SER A 554 12.90 14.97 -23.35
C SER A 554 13.50 13.83 -24.17
N LEU A 555 12.67 12.99 -24.79
CA LEU A 555 13.13 11.91 -25.69
C LEU A 555 13.65 12.45 -27.03
N ARG A 556 13.09 13.55 -27.56
CA ARG A 556 13.58 14.18 -28.81
C ARG A 556 14.94 14.88 -28.63
N GLU A 557 15.24 15.35 -27.42
CA GLU A 557 16.47 16.11 -27.11
C GLU A 557 17.67 15.21 -26.76
N ALA A 558 17.46 13.92 -26.43
CA ALA A 558 18.54 12.96 -26.22
C ALA A 558 19.19 12.53 -27.55
N GLN A 559 20.19 13.30 -27.99
CA GLN A 559 21.07 12.98 -29.10
C GLN A 559 21.93 11.75 -28.77
N TYR A 560 21.77 10.69 -29.55
CA TYR A 560 22.71 9.58 -29.58
C TYR A 560 23.88 9.94 -30.50
N ASP A 561 25.12 9.76 -30.03
CA ASP A 561 26.28 9.93 -30.89
C ASP A 561 26.30 8.83 -31.95
N SER A 562 25.92 9.20 -33.17
CA SER A 562 25.85 8.33 -34.35
C SER A 562 27.23 7.86 -34.83
N ARG A 563 28.33 8.35 -34.23
CA ARG A 563 29.71 8.07 -34.67
C ARG A 563 30.29 6.72 -34.22
N ARG A 564 29.49 5.84 -33.59
CA ARG A 564 29.90 4.47 -33.19
C ARG A 564 29.10 3.36 -33.87
N THR A 565 28.39 3.66 -34.95
CA THR A 565 27.71 2.63 -35.76
C THR A 565 28.73 1.91 -36.62
N GLY A 566 28.89 0.60 -36.42
CA GLY A 566 29.48 -0.27 -37.44
C GLY A 566 28.64 -0.21 -38.73
N PRO A 567 29.24 -0.54 -39.88
CA PRO A 567 28.69 -0.26 -41.21
C PRO A 567 27.29 -0.83 -41.50
N ASP A 568 26.81 -1.81 -40.73
CA ASP A 568 25.55 -2.53 -40.99
C ASP A 568 24.41 -2.30 -39.98
N GLY A 569 24.51 -1.31 -39.08
CA GLY A 569 23.44 -1.01 -38.11
C GLY A 569 23.29 -2.03 -36.96
N GLU A 570 24.28 -2.92 -36.75
CA GLU A 570 24.25 -3.98 -35.73
C GLU A 570 24.17 -3.50 -34.27
N GLY A 571 24.41 -2.22 -34.02
CA GLY A 571 24.41 -1.61 -32.68
C GLY A 571 23.05 -1.12 -32.17
N GLU A 572 21.99 -1.15 -32.99
CA GLU A 572 20.66 -0.65 -32.66
C GLU A 572 19.59 -1.75 -32.53
N PRO A 573 18.56 -1.56 -31.69
CA PRO A 573 17.40 -2.44 -31.64
C PRO A 573 16.63 -2.47 -32.97
N ARG A 574 16.05 -3.63 -33.30
CA ARG A 574 15.20 -3.83 -34.49
C ARG A 574 14.08 -4.82 -34.21
N ILE A 575 13.03 -4.83 -35.03
CA ILE A 575 11.95 -5.84 -34.95
C ILE A 575 12.45 -7.13 -35.61
N LEU A 576 12.29 -8.27 -34.92
CA LEU A 576 12.63 -9.60 -35.43
C LEU A 576 11.42 -10.31 -36.06
N GLY A 577 10.21 -9.99 -35.59
CA GLY A 577 8.96 -10.55 -36.07
C GLY A 577 7.79 -10.08 -35.22
N GLU A 578 6.58 -10.24 -35.73
CA GLU A 578 5.35 -9.89 -35.03
C GLU A 578 4.22 -10.89 -35.35
N GLN A 579 3.31 -11.06 -34.39
CA GLN A 579 2.10 -11.87 -34.53
C GLN A 579 1.01 -11.27 -33.65
N GLY A 580 -0.15 -10.96 -34.23
CA GLY A 580 -1.29 -10.38 -33.51
C GLY A 580 -0.91 -9.13 -32.74
N ASP A 581 -1.13 -9.16 -31.43
CA ASP A 581 -0.88 -8.05 -30.50
C ASP A 581 0.54 -8.04 -29.88
N VAL A 582 1.45 -8.89 -30.34
CA VAL A 582 2.81 -8.99 -29.79
C VAL A 582 3.86 -8.96 -30.90
N LEU A 583 5.05 -8.46 -30.54
CA LEU A 583 6.22 -8.46 -31.40
C LEU A 583 7.47 -8.85 -30.62
N ALA A 584 8.47 -9.35 -31.33
CA ALA A 584 9.79 -9.66 -30.82
C ALA A 584 10.79 -8.60 -31.31
N LEU A 585 11.59 -8.06 -30.39
CA LEU A 585 12.64 -7.10 -30.66
C LEU A 585 14.01 -7.76 -30.49
N TRP A 586 14.98 -7.35 -31.30
CA TRP A 586 16.40 -7.55 -31.06
C TRP A 586 16.88 -6.54 -30.03
N LYS A 587 17.44 -7.01 -28.92
CA LYS A 587 18.18 -6.18 -27.97
C LYS A 587 19.69 -6.38 -28.18
N PRO A 588 20.45 -5.36 -28.60
CA PRO A 588 21.91 -5.43 -28.62
C PRO A 588 22.49 -5.49 -27.19
N ALA A 589 23.73 -5.97 -27.07
CA ALA A 589 24.47 -5.86 -25.82
C ALA A 589 24.74 -4.38 -25.47
N GLY A 590 24.85 -4.06 -24.18
CA GLY A 590 25.02 -2.70 -23.66
C GLY A 590 23.70 -1.94 -23.43
N TRP A 591 22.60 -2.37 -24.04
CA TRP A 591 21.27 -1.79 -23.83
C TRP A 591 20.60 -2.30 -22.55
N THR A 592 19.96 -1.39 -21.80
CA THR A 592 19.28 -1.70 -20.54
C THR A 592 17.78 -1.86 -20.73
N VAL A 593 17.18 -2.75 -19.93
CA VAL A 593 15.72 -2.96 -19.89
C VAL A 593 15.24 -2.93 -18.45
N SER A 594 14.19 -2.16 -18.22
CA SER A 594 13.40 -2.10 -16.98
C SER A 594 11.95 -2.38 -17.31
N VAL A 595 11.37 -3.34 -16.60
CA VAL A 595 9.96 -3.73 -16.70
C VAL A 595 9.20 -3.47 -15.40
N ARG A 596 9.68 -2.51 -14.58
CA ARG A 596 8.94 -2.09 -13.39
C ARG A 596 7.70 -1.33 -13.81
N GLU A 597 6.54 -1.84 -13.41
CA GLU A 597 5.29 -1.10 -13.48
C GLU A 597 5.42 0.05 -12.48
N ALA A 598 5.46 1.30 -12.95
CA ALA A 598 5.51 2.44 -12.06
C ALA A 598 4.21 2.47 -11.24
N GLU A 599 4.28 2.14 -9.95
CA GLU A 599 3.16 2.34 -9.03
C GLU A 599 2.97 3.85 -8.86
N ALA A 600 1.74 4.34 -9.04
CA ALA A 600 1.40 5.77 -9.06
C ALA A 600 1.71 6.55 -7.76
N ASP A 601 2.12 5.86 -6.68
CA ASP A 601 2.40 6.46 -5.37
C ASP A 601 3.89 6.42 -4.96
N GLU A 602 4.78 5.86 -5.79
CA GLU A 602 6.24 5.92 -5.61
C GLU A 602 6.86 6.87 -6.67
N ALA A 603 6.25 8.03 -6.85
CA ALA A 603 6.97 9.20 -7.33
C ALA A 603 7.82 9.73 -6.17
N ASP A 604 8.80 8.92 -5.73
CA ASP A 604 9.89 9.46 -4.94
C ASP A 604 10.76 10.24 -5.92
N ASP A 605 10.78 11.56 -5.75
CA ASP A 605 11.67 12.48 -6.42
C ASP A 605 13.11 12.14 -6.01
N GLY A 606 13.71 11.12 -6.63
CA GLY A 606 15.08 10.73 -6.30
C GLY A 606 15.55 9.42 -6.93
N ASP A 607 16.42 9.55 -7.92
CA ASP A 607 17.61 8.68 -8.06
C ASP A 607 17.49 7.21 -8.52
N TRP A 608 16.54 6.87 -9.40
CA TRP A 608 16.68 5.64 -10.23
C TRP A 608 16.71 5.87 -11.75
N TRP A 609 16.37 7.07 -12.21
CA TRP A 609 16.73 7.50 -13.58
C TRP A 609 18.24 7.72 -13.71
N THR A 610 18.99 7.93 -12.62
CA THR A 610 20.42 8.28 -12.62
C THR A 610 21.39 7.10 -12.80
N SER A 611 20.90 5.89 -13.11
CA SER A 611 21.75 4.95 -13.86
C SER A 611 21.95 5.38 -15.33
N THR A 612 21.32 6.49 -15.74
CA THR A 612 21.69 7.30 -16.92
C THR A 612 22.95 8.12 -16.65
N GLY A 613 24.09 7.43 -16.49
CA GLY A 613 25.35 8.05 -16.89
C GLY A 613 25.23 8.52 -18.35
N ARG A 614 25.93 9.60 -18.74
CA ARG A 614 26.04 10.02 -20.15
C ARG A 614 26.38 8.79 -21.01
N GLY A 615 25.48 8.41 -21.91
CA GLY A 615 25.64 7.24 -22.79
C GLY A 615 24.83 5.98 -22.42
N ALA A 616 23.95 6.02 -21.41
CA ALA A 616 23.01 4.92 -21.15
C ALA A 616 22.04 4.70 -22.33
N ARG A 617 21.78 3.43 -22.63
CA ARG A 617 21.03 2.96 -23.81
C ARG A 617 19.73 2.23 -23.39
N PRO A 618 18.71 2.91 -22.87
CA PRO A 618 17.45 2.27 -22.46
C PRO A 618 16.60 1.84 -23.66
N LEU A 619 16.16 0.58 -23.68
CA LEU A 619 15.34 0.05 -24.78
C LEU A 619 13.95 0.70 -24.82
N GLN A 620 13.42 1.13 -23.67
CA GLN A 620 12.13 1.81 -23.56
C GLN A 620 12.08 3.08 -24.40
N ASP A 621 13.17 3.86 -24.40
CA ASP A 621 13.25 5.09 -25.18
C ASP A 621 13.17 4.80 -26.68
N TRP A 622 13.84 3.74 -27.13
CA TRP A 622 13.76 3.30 -28.52
C TRP A 622 12.34 2.83 -28.87
N VAL A 623 11.72 2.03 -28.00
CA VAL A 623 10.34 1.55 -28.18
C VAL A 623 9.35 2.71 -28.25
N ALA A 624 9.42 3.65 -27.31
CA ALA A 624 8.56 4.83 -27.30
C ALA A 624 8.72 5.68 -28.57
N ARG A 625 9.97 5.90 -29.03
CA ARG A 625 10.24 6.70 -30.23
C ARG A 625 9.84 6.01 -31.54
N ARG A 626 10.03 4.69 -31.65
CA ARG A 626 9.84 3.95 -32.92
C ARG A 626 8.46 3.29 -33.06
N LEU A 627 7.84 2.96 -31.94
CA LEU A 627 6.57 2.22 -31.89
C LEU A 627 5.44 3.03 -31.27
N GLY A 628 5.73 4.04 -30.44
CA GLY A 628 4.73 4.82 -29.71
C GLY A 628 3.63 5.44 -30.57
N ASP A 629 3.99 6.00 -31.73
CA ASP A 629 3.02 6.60 -32.66
C ASP A 629 2.05 5.56 -33.27
N ARG A 630 2.48 4.30 -33.39
CA ARG A 630 1.67 3.20 -33.94
C ARG A 630 0.91 2.43 -32.86
N HIS A 631 1.43 2.42 -31.65
CA HIS A 631 0.99 1.57 -30.55
C HIS A 631 1.01 2.39 -29.25
N PRO A 632 -0.13 2.96 -28.83
CA PRO A 632 -0.19 3.86 -27.67
C PRO A 632 0.34 3.25 -26.36
N ILE A 633 0.23 1.93 -26.17
CA ILE A 633 0.82 1.23 -25.02
C ILE A 633 2.35 1.43 -24.94
N ASN A 634 3.03 1.62 -26.07
CA ASN A 634 4.47 1.84 -26.12
C ASN A 634 4.89 3.24 -25.66
N LEU A 635 3.94 4.10 -25.27
CA LEU A 635 4.17 5.36 -24.55
C LEU A 635 3.83 5.25 -23.05
N ASP A 636 3.20 4.16 -22.62
CA ASP A 636 2.71 3.99 -21.25
C ASP A 636 3.74 3.35 -20.32
N SER A 637 4.34 4.17 -19.47
CA SER A 637 5.23 3.73 -18.39
C SER A 637 4.59 2.72 -17.41
N ALA A 638 3.27 2.74 -17.20
CA ALA A 638 2.59 1.81 -16.28
C ALA A 638 2.45 0.37 -16.85
N THR A 639 2.72 0.20 -18.14
CA THR A 639 2.85 -1.10 -18.80
C THR A 639 4.28 -1.36 -19.26
N ALA A 640 5.25 -0.63 -18.69
CA ALA A 640 6.66 -0.68 -19.08
C ALA A 640 6.85 -0.47 -20.58
N TYR A 641 6.08 0.45 -21.18
CA TYR A 641 6.10 0.74 -22.61
C TYR A 641 5.80 -0.50 -23.47
N GLY A 642 5.01 -1.44 -22.94
CA GLY A 642 4.69 -2.72 -23.59
C GLY A 642 5.75 -3.82 -23.44
N LEU A 643 6.91 -3.56 -22.84
CA LEU A 643 7.95 -4.59 -22.64
C LEU A 643 7.48 -5.66 -21.64
N LEU A 644 7.55 -6.94 -22.05
CA LEU A 644 6.97 -8.05 -21.30
C LEU A 644 7.93 -8.72 -20.32
N HIS A 645 9.22 -8.71 -20.63
CA HIS A 645 10.29 -9.25 -19.78
C HIS A 645 11.58 -8.45 -19.96
N ARG A 646 12.62 -8.78 -19.20
CA ARG A 646 13.92 -8.11 -19.24
C ARG A 646 15.04 -9.06 -19.69
N LEU A 647 16.10 -8.46 -20.19
CA LEU A 647 17.42 -9.06 -20.40
C LEU A 647 18.46 -8.21 -19.66
N ASP A 648 19.56 -8.83 -19.23
CA ASP A 648 20.66 -8.09 -18.60
C ASP A 648 21.34 -7.15 -19.61
N LYS A 649 22.04 -6.12 -19.11
CA LYS A 649 22.70 -5.11 -19.95
C LYS A 649 23.57 -5.74 -21.04
N ASN A 650 24.42 -6.70 -20.67
CA ASN A 650 25.40 -7.32 -21.59
C ASN A 650 24.88 -8.58 -22.29
N THR A 651 23.62 -8.97 -22.06
CA THR A 651 22.96 -10.06 -22.78
C THR A 651 22.34 -9.51 -24.04
N SER A 652 22.65 -10.08 -25.20
CA SER A 652 21.97 -9.78 -26.46
C SER A 652 20.86 -10.79 -26.72
N GLY A 653 19.93 -10.53 -27.65
CA GLY A 653 18.92 -11.51 -28.03
C GLY A 653 17.52 -10.95 -28.21
N ALA A 654 16.57 -11.86 -28.40
CA ALA A 654 15.17 -11.54 -28.57
C ALA A 654 14.52 -11.10 -27.24
N ILE A 655 13.59 -10.14 -27.30
CA ILE A 655 12.76 -9.67 -26.19
C ILE A 655 11.34 -9.37 -26.68
N LEU A 656 10.31 -9.78 -25.92
CA LEU A 656 8.91 -9.56 -26.30
C LEU A 656 8.41 -8.17 -25.88
N CYS A 657 7.65 -7.54 -26.78
CA CYS A 657 6.93 -6.30 -26.57
C CYS A 657 5.48 -6.44 -27.05
N ALA A 658 4.53 -5.87 -26.31
CA ALA A 658 3.14 -5.80 -26.72
C ALA A 658 2.87 -4.58 -27.61
N LYS A 659 1.94 -4.74 -28.54
CA LYS A 659 1.40 -3.68 -29.41
C LYS A 659 0.08 -3.08 -28.89
N SER A 660 -0.59 -3.78 -27.99
CA SER A 660 -1.86 -3.37 -27.38
C SER A 660 -1.94 -3.78 -25.91
N TYR A 661 -2.85 -3.15 -25.15
CA TYR A 661 -3.17 -3.50 -23.77
C TYR A 661 -3.76 -4.91 -23.66
N ARG A 662 -4.62 -5.30 -24.61
CA ARG A 662 -5.09 -6.68 -24.74
C ARG A 662 -3.93 -7.67 -24.88
N GLY A 663 -3.02 -7.43 -25.83
CA GLY A 663 -1.85 -8.29 -26.03
C GLY A 663 -0.94 -8.35 -24.82
N TYR A 664 -0.70 -7.21 -24.17
CA TYR A 664 0.11 -7.13 -22.97
C TYR A 664 -0.44 -8.00 -21.84
N LEU A 665 -1.74 -7.88 -21.56
CA LEU A 665 -2.35 -8.64 -20.49
C LEU A 665 -2.47 -10.13 -20.84
N ALA A 666 -2.80 -10.48 -22.08
CA ALA A 666 -2.80 -11.87 -22.55
C ALA A 666 -1.41 -12.50 -22.41
N ALA A 667 -0.36 -11.79 -22.83
CA ALA A 667 1.01 -12.25 -22.68
C ALA A 667 1.41 -12.41 -21.21
N LYS A 668 1.01 -11.49 -20.31
CA LYS A 668 1.24 -11.64 -18.86
C LYS A 668 0.61 -12.93 -18.30
N VAL A 669 -0.56 -13.36 -18.79
CA VAL A 669 -1.13 -14.66 -18.42
C VAL A 669 -0.21 -15.81 -18.86
N GLN A 670 0.35 -15.77 -20.07
CA GLN A 670 1.28 -16.79 -20.56
C GLN A 670 2.56 -16.84 -19.72
N PHE A 671 3.09 -15.67 -19.33
CA PHE A 671 4.23 -15.58 -18.42
C PHE A 671 3.91 -16.16 -17.04
N ALA A 672 2.77 -15.78 -16.45
CA ALA A 672 2.34 -16.28 -15.16
C ALA A 672 2.18 -17.81 -15.17
N THR A 673 1.58 -18.35 -16.23
CA THR A 673 1.34 -19.80 -16.42
C THR A 673 2.56 -20.57 -16.94
N ARG A 674 3.71 -19.90 -17.11
CA ARG A 674 4.98 -20.49 -17.60
C ARG A 674 4.86 -21.16 -18.98
N ARG A 675 3.98 -20.66 -19.84
CA ARG A 675 3.75 -21.14 -21.21
C ARG A 675 4.65 -20.46 -22.25
N VAL A 676 5.40 -19.42 -21.86
CA VAL A 676 6.37 -18.74 -22.74
C VAL A 676 7.67 -19.53 -22.79
N CYS A 677 8.07 -19.95 -23.98
CA CYS A 677 9.36 -20.61 -24.19
C CYS A 677 10.46 -19.55 -24.36
N LYS A 678 11.51 -19.64 -23.55
CA LYS A 678 12.69 -18.76 -23.63
C LYS A 678 13.95 -19.60 -23.67
N ARG A 679 14.63 -19.63 -24.81
CA ARG A 679 15.87 -20.36 -25.01
C ARG A 679 17.05 -19.44 -25.20
N TYR A 680 18.14 -19.76 -24.53
CA TYR A 680 19.39 -19.03 -24.54
C TYR A 680 20.51 -19.94 -25.04
N LEU A 681 21.53 -19.33 -25.61
CA LEU A 681 22.79 -19.98 -25.92
C LEU A 681 23.89 -19.28 -25.11
N CYS A 682 24.75 -20.07 -24.48
CA CYS A 682 25.87 -19.55 -23.71
C CYS A 682 27.12 -20.43 -23.84
N LEU A 683 28.26 -19.87 -23.48
CA LEU A 683 29.53 -20.57 -23.38
C LEU A 683 29.99 -20.52 -21.92
N CYS A 684 30.31 -21.67 -21.34
CA CYS A 684 30.75 -21.77 -19.95
C CYS A 684 32.09 -22.50 -19.82
N HIS A 685 32.77 -22.26 -18.70
CA HIS A 685 34.03 -22.89 -18.34
C HIS A 685 33.84 -24.34 -17.88
N GLY A 686 34.81 -25.19 -18.22
CA GLY A 686 34.82 -26.61 -17.90
C GLY A 686 33.91 -27.46 -18.78
N LEU A 687 33.93 -28.77 -18.54
CA LEU A 687 33.10 -29.74 -19.25
C LEU A 687 31.81 -30.02 -18.48
N LEU A 688 30.75 -29.28 -18.82
CA LEU A 688 29.41 -29.61 -18.34
C LEU A 688 29.02 -31.03 -18.81
N PRO A 689 28.47 -31.90 -17.94
CA PRO A 689 28.09 -33.26 -18.32
C PRO A 689 27.19 -33.31 -19.58
N PRO A 690 27.34 -34.31 -20.46
CA PRO A 690 26.48 -34.45 -21.62
C PRO A 690 25.03 -34.75 -21.20
N GLY A 691 24.08 -34.34 -22.04
CA GLY A 691 22.66 -34.55 -21.81
C GLY A 691 21.92 -33.32 -21.26
N GLU A 692 20.67 -33.55 -20.87
CA GLU A 692 19.74 -32.53 -20.37
C GLU A 692 19.58 -32.67 -18.86
N ARG A 693 19.63 -31.55 -18.13
CA ARG A 693 19.45 -31.54 -16.68
C ARG A 693 18.78 -30.27 -16.18
N TRP A 694 18.17 -30.36 -15.00
CA TRP A 694 17.57 -29.23 -14.29
C TRP A 694 18.50 -28.70 -13.21
N LEU A 695 18.64 -27.37 -13.16
CA LEU A 695 19.29 -26.63 -12.09
C LEU A 695 18.19 -25.86 -11.34
N GLU A 696 17.93 -26.24 -10.09
CA GLU A 696 16.78 -25.76 -9.30
C GLU A 696 17.16 -25.15 -7.95
N ALA A 697 18.46 -24.86 -7.74
CA ALA A 697 18.92 -24.19 -6.54
C ALA A 697 18.16 -22.85 -6.35
N PRO A 698 17.50 -22.60 -5.20
CA PRO A 698 16.77 -21.35 -5.01
C PRO A 698 17.72 -20.15 -5.06
N LEU A 699 17.28 -19.05 -5.67
CA LEU A 699 18.13 -17.89 -5.98
C LEU A 699 17.67 -16.62 -5.30
N ARG A 700 18.60 -15.86 -4.71
CA ARG A 700 18.33 -14.53 -4.14
C ARG A 700 19.22 -13.46 -4.75
N PHE A 701 18.64 -12.33 -5.14
CA PHE A 701 19.42 -11.13 -5.50
C PHE A 701 19.88 -10.39 -4.23
N ILE A 702 21.18 -10.10 -4.14
CA ILE A 702 21.80 -9.33 -3.08
C ILE A 702 22.13 -7.94 -3.63
N PRO A 703 21.44 -6.87 -3.19
CA PRO A 703 21.70 -5.50 -3.64
C PRO A 703 23.14 -5.06 -3.41
N ASP A 704 23.66 -5.33 -2.21
CA ASP A 704 25.00 -4.90 -1.74
C ASP A 704 26.18 -5.64 -2.42
N GLY A 705 25.90 -6.44 -3.45
CA GLY A 705 26.91 -7.00 -4.35
C GLY A 705 26.47 -7.04 -5.81
N GLY A 706 25.30 -6.47 -6.13
CA GLY A 706 24.72 -6.48 -7.47
C GLY A 706 24.64 -7.86 -8.12
N ARG A 707 24.53 -8.93 -7.33
CA ARG A 707 24.59 -10.32 -7.82
C ARG A 707 23.50 -11.19 -7.21
N THR A 708 23.20 -12.29 -7.88
CA THR A 708 22.29 -13.32 -7.43
C THR A 708 23.11 -14.48 -6.88
N VAL A 709 22.68 -15.08 -5.79
CA VAL A 709 23.36 -16.25 -5.18
C VAL A 709 22.39 -17.39 -4.99
N ALA A 710 22.89 -18.62 -5.10
CA ALA A 710 22.15 -19.80 -4.66
C ALA A 710 22.13 -19.83 -3.13
N THR A 711 20.94 -20.00 -2.56
CA THR A 711 20.76 -20.05 -1.11
C THR A 711 19.47 -20.79 -0.80
N PRO A 712 19.40 -21.61 0.27
CA PRO A 712 18.17 -22.26 0.69
C PRO A 712 17.00 -21.29 0.89
N ASP A 713 17.32 -20.04 1.21
CA ASP A 713 16.32 -19.00 1.43
C ASP A 713 15.95 -18.21 0.16
N GLY A 714 16.41 -18.65 -1.00
CA GLY A 714 16.20 -17.99 -2.29
C GLY A 714 14.81 -18.23 -2.86
N ASP A 715 14.45 -17.47 -3.89
CA ASP A 715 13.25 -17.72 -4.68
C ASP A 715 13.41 -19.01 -5.50
N ARG A 716 12.31 -19.77 -5.66
CA ARG A 716 12.27 -20.88 -6.62
C ARG A 716 12.73 -20.40 -8.00
N ALA A 717 13.74 -21.08 -8.52
CA ALA A 717 14.33 -20.88 -9.83
C ALA A 717 14.47 -22.25 -10.50
N ALA A 718 14.20 -22.32 -11.80
CA ALA A 718 14.33 -23.54 -12.57
C ALA A 718 14.93 -23.22 -13.94
N THR A 719 16.12 -23.77 -14.19
CA THR A 719 16.88 -23.62 -15.43
C THR A 719 17.16 -25.01 -15.99
N GLN A 720 16.65 -25.31 -17.17
CA GLN A 720 17.02 -26.52 -17.90
C GLN A 720 18.24 -26.21 -18.75
N VAL A 721 19.26 -27.04 -18.66
CA VAL A 721 20.50 -26.91 -19.43
C VAL A 721 20.70 -28.16 -20.29
N GLN A 722 21.13 -27.95 -21.52
CA GLN A 722 21.51 -28.99 -22.45
C GLN A 722 22.91 -28.67 -22.98
N THR A 723 23.86 -29.56 -22.75
CA THR A 723 25.19 -29.46 -23.36
C THR A 723 25.07 -29.66 -24.86
N VAL A 724 25.39 -28.62 -25.64
CA VAL A 724 25.28 -28.62 -27.09
C VAL A 724 26.57 -29.13 -27.73
N ALA A 725 27.71 -28.68 -27.21
CA ALA A 725 29.02 -29.13 -27.64
C ALA A 725 30.07 -28.89 -26.55
N HIS A 726 31.01 -29.81 -26.40
CA HIS A 726 32.30 -29.51 -25.78
C HIS A 726 33.22 -28.91 -26.83
N LEU A 727 34.03 -27.93 -26.43
CA LEU A 727 35.07 -27.34 -27.27
C LEU A 727 36.42 -27.81 -26.78
N ALA A 728 37.34 -28.05 -27.72
CA ALA A 728 38.71 -28.41 -27.38
C ALA A 728 39.37 -27.30 -26.54
N GLU A 729 40.44 -27.67 -25.84
CA GLU A 729 41.17 -26.76 -24.95
C GLU A 729 41.54 -25.46 -25.67
N VAL A 730 41.08 -24.34 -25.13
CA VAL A 730 41.41 -23.01 -25.62
C VAL A 730 42.63 -22.51 -24.84
N PRO A 731 43.76 -22.19 -25.51
CA PRO A 731 44.98 -21.74 -24.85
C PRO A 731 44.72 -20.58 -23.88
N GLY A 732 45.20 -20.73 -22.63
CA GLY A 732 45.04 -19.73 -21.57
C GLY A 732 43.65 -19.69 -20.90
N VAL A 733 42.72 -20.55 -21.32
CA VAL A 733 41.33 -20.59 -20.82
C VAL A 733 40.99 -21.97 -20.26
N GLY A 734 41.40 -23.03 -20.97
CA GLY A 734 41.04 -24.41 -20.67
C GLY A 734 39.86 -24.92 -21.50
N LEU A 735 39.18 -25.93 -20.97
CA LEU A 735 38.06 -26.61 -21.62
C LEU A 735 36.77 -25.78 -21.48
N LEU A 736 35.94 -25.77 -22.52
CA LEU A 736 34.68 -25.01 -22.54
C LEU A 736 33.51 -25.86 -23.02
N SER A 737 32.32 -25.53 -22.54
CA SER A 737 31.04 -26.11 -23.00
C SER A 737 30.15 -25.04 -23.60
N MET A 738 29.64 -25.29 -24.80
CA MET A 738 28.51 -24.55 -25.35
C MET A 738 27.21 -25.19 -24.84
N VAL A 739 26.34 -24.37 -24.25
CA VAL A 739 25.16 -24.84 -23.52
C VAL A 739 23.93 -24.09 -24.00
N GLY A 740 22.93 -24.88 -24.38
CA GLY A 740 21.57 -24.43 -24.64
C GLY A 740 20.80 -24.40 -23.33
N VAL A 741 20.07 -23.32 -23.06
CA VAL A 741 19.40 -23.12 -21.78
C VAL A 741 17.94 -22.76 -22.01
N GLU A 742 17.01 -23.44 -21.35
CA GLU A 742 15.60 -23.09 -21.33
C GLU A 742 15.17 -22.62 -19.93
N LEU A 743 14.54 -21.45 -19.86
CA LEU A 743 14.12 -20.84 -18.59
C LEU A 743 12.64 -21.04 -18.31
N ARG A 744 12.30 -21.80 -17.25
CA ARG A 744 10.94 -21.88 -16.71
C ARG A 744 10.58 -20.72 -15.78
N THR A 745 11.56 -20.20 -15.06
CA THR A 745 11.43 -18.99 -14.21
C THR A 745 12.16 -17.80 -14.85
N GLY A 746 12.27 -16.67 -14.15
CA GLY A 746 12.89 -15.45 -14.70
C GLY A 746 13.56 -14.58 -13.65
N ARG A 747 14.34 -15.16 -12.74
CA ARG A 747 15.06 -14.41 -11.70
C ARG A 747 16.20 -13.60 -12.33
N GLN A 748 16.57 -12.49 -11.70
CA GLN A 748 17.68 -11.66 -12.16
C GLN A 748 18.98 -12.49 -12.14
N HIS A 749 19.77 -12.42 -13.22
CA HIS A 749 21.01 -13.18 -13.39
C HIS A 749 20.87 -14.72 -13.23
N GLN A 750 19.68 -15.30 -13.39
CA GLN A 750 19.41 -16.71 -13.05
C GLN A 750 20.38 -17.71 -13.70
N ILE A 751 20.61 -17.60 -15.02
CA ILE A 751 21.50 -18.51 -15.77
C ILE A 751 22.92 -18.43 -15.22
N ARG A 752 23.40 -17.21 -14.97
CA ARG A 752 24.76 -16.90 -14.49
C ARG A 752 24.99 -17.48 -13.11
N ALA A 753 24.03 -17.30 -12.20
CA ALA A 753 24.10 -17.81 -10.84
C ALA A 753 24.06 -19.35 -10.78
N HIS A 754 23.13 -20.01 -11.50
CA HIS A 754 23.06 -21.47 -11.50
C HIS A 754 24.29 -22.14 -12.09
N LEU A 755 24.80 -21.64 -13.23
CA LEU A 755 25.97 -22.24 -13.86
C LEU A 755 27.25 -22.01 -13.02
N SER A 756 27.38 -20.85 -12.37
CA SER A 756 28.46 -20.58 -11.41
C SER A 756 28.39 -21.50 -10.17
N GLU A 757 27.20 -21.69 -9.61
CA GLU A 757 26.97 -22.61 -8.48
C GLU A 757 27.35 -24.06 -8.81
N GLU A 758 27.07 -24.50 -10.04
CA GLU A 758 27.48 -25.82 -10.54
C GLU A 758 28.97 -25.91 -10.90
N GLY A 759 29.77 -24.85 -10.68
CA GLY A 759 31.20 -24.82 -10.98
C GLY A 759 31.54 -24.54 -12.45
N HIS A 760 30.56 -24.14 -13.25
CA HIS A 760 30.71 -23.86 -14.69
C HIS A 760 30.34 -22.42 -15.04
N PRO A 761 31.04 -21.40 -14.51
CA PRO A 761 30.68 -20.00 -14.76
C PRO A 761 30.75 -19.65 -16.25
N LEU A 762 29.97 -18.66 -16.67
CA LEU A 762 29.95 -18.22 -18.07
C LEU A 762 31.27 -17.56 -18.47
N VAL A 763 31.68 -17.72 -19.73
CA VAL A 763 32.83 -17.02 -20.29
C VAL A 763 32.58 -15.51 -20.27
N ALA A 764 33.61 -14.76 -19.89
CA ALA A 764 33.58 -13.31 -19.72
C ALA A 764 32.55 -12.81 -18.68
N ASP A 765 32.31 -13.61 -17.63
CA ASP A 765 31.43 -13.27 -16.51
C ASP A 765 32.17 -13.16 -15.18
N GLU A 766 33.03 -12.15 -15.06
CA GLU A 766 33.86 -11.88 -13.88
C GLU A 766 33.05 -11.84 -12.57
N ARG A 767 31.83 -11.28 -12.62
CA ARG A 767 30.93 -11.18 -11.45
C ARG A 767 30.58 -12.55 -10.85
N TYR A 768 30.59 -13.59 -11.67
CA TYR A 768 30.27 -14.97 -11.29
C TYR A 768 31.49 -15.89 -11.38
N GLY A 769 32.71 -15.34 -11.38
CA GLY A 769 33.96 -16.11 -11.39
C GLY A 769 34.38 -16.62 -12.77
N GLY A 770 33.73 -16.16 -13.84
CA GLY A 770 34.10 -16.50 -15.21
C GLY A 770 35.30 -15.69 -15.69
N TRP A 771 36.33 -16.38 -16.18
CA TRP A 771 37.48 -15.72 -16.79
C TRP A 771 37.10 -14.96 -18.07
N VAL A 772 37.75 -13.80 -18.30
CA VAL A 772 37.49 -12.87 -19.41
C VAL A 772 38.61 -13.01 -20.46
N PRO A 773 38.34 -13.64 -21.61
CA PRO A 773 39.31 -13.75 -22.69
C PRO A 773 39.52 -12.45 -23.46
N PRO A 774 40.71 -12.23 -24.06
CA PRO A 774 40.91 -11.16 -25.04
C PRO A 774 39.98 -11.25 -26.26
N TRP A 775 39.51 -12.45 -26.60
CA TRP A 775 38.61 -12.70 -27.74
C TRP A 775 37.12 -12.62 -27.39
N CYS A 776 36.75 -12.38 -26.12
CA CYS A 776 35.35 -12.24 -25.70
C CYS A 776 35.19 -11.10 -24.69
N GLU A 777 34.79 -9.94 -25.18
CA GLU A 777 34.74 -8.69 -24.41
C GLU A 777 33.53 -8.59 -23.44
N ARG A 778 32.57 -9.51 -23.54
CA ARG A 778 31.36 -9.52 -22.71
C ARG A 778 30.87 -10.93 -22.44
N VAL A 779 30.07 -11.08 -21.38
CA VAL A 779 29.40 -12.33 -21.03
C VAL A 779 28.84 -13.02 -22.27
N PHE A 780 29.31 -14.25 -22.54
CA PHE A 780 28.83 -15.08 -23.65
C PHE A 780 27.46 -15.67 -23.31
N LEU A 781 26.44 -14.82 -23.42
CA LEU A 781 25.04 -15.15 -23.17
C LEU A 781 24.14 -14.44 -24.17
N HIS A 782 23.27 -15.21 -24.81
CA HIS A 782 22.41 -14.73 -25.88
C HIS A 782 21.01 -15.34 -25.80
N ALA A 783 19.96 -14.50 -25.81
CA ALA A 783 18.56 -14.96 -25.88
C ALA A 783 18.21 -15.35 -27.31
N HIS A 784 18.43 -16.62 -27.62
CA HIS A 784 18.41 -17.18 -28.97
C HIS A 784 17.00 -17.41 -29.53
N ARG A 785 16.06 -17.97 -28.74
CA ARG A 785 14.69 -18.23 -29.23
C ARG A 785 13.64 -17.80 -28.24
N LEU A 786 12.52 -17.31 -28.77
CA LEU A 786 11.31 -16.99 -28.03
C LEU A 786 10.09 -17.57 -28.74
N SER A 787 9.18 -18.12 -27.93
CA SER A 787 7.84 -18.49 -28.40
C SER A 787 6.79 -18.06 -27.40
N ILE A 788 5.72 -17.46 -27.92
CA ILE A 788 4.53 -17.12 -27.14
C ILE A 788 3.27 -17.30 -27.98
N ASP A 789 2.25 -17.92 -27.39
CA ASP A 789 0.90 -17.99 -27.93
C ASP A 789 -0.05 -17.19 -27.03
N ILE A 790 -0.56 -16.07 -27.53
CA ILE A 790 -1.52 -15.22 -26.81
C ILE A 790 -2.99 -15.57 -27.11
N GLY A 791 -3.26 -16.63 -27.88
CA GLY A 791 -4.61 -17.20 -28.06
C GLY A 791 -5.57 -16.35 -28.89
N ALA A 792 -5.06 -15.51 -29.80
CA ALA A 792 -5.87 -14.59 -30.62
C ALA A 792 -6.37 -15.22 -31.94
N GLY A 793 -6.18 -16.52 -32.17
CA GLY A 793 -6.55 -17.20 -33.42
C GLY A 793 -5.49 -17.14 -34.53
N GLU A 794 -4.35 -16.50 -34.28
CA GLU A 794 -3.31 -16.27 -35.29
C GLU A 794 -2.06 -17.16 -35.14
N GLY A 795 -2.12 -18.18 -34.28
CA GLY A 795 -0.97 -19.04 -33.97
C GLY A 795 0.11 -18.39 -33.09
N PRO A 796 1.15 -19.14 -32.70
CA PRO A 796 2.22 -18.64 -31.83
C PRO A 796 3.18 -17.70 -32.58
N LEU A 797 3.63 -16.62 -31.91
CA LEU A 797 4.81 -15.88 -32.34
C LEU A 797 6.04 -16.77 -32.09
N LEU A 798 6.66 -17.25 -33.15
CA LEU A 798 7.92 -17.98 -33.13
C LEU A 798 9.03 -17.08 -33.66
N THR A 799 10.05 -16.82 -32.84
CA THR A 799 11.16 -15.96 -33.26
C THR A 799 12.50 -16.53 -32.86
N CYS A 800 13.45 -16.43 -33.78
CA CYS A 800 14.85 -16.69 -33.52
C CYS A 800 15.69 -15.45 -33.73
N SER A 801 16.57 -15.20 -32.77
CA SER A 801 17.68 -14.29 -32.89
C SER A 801 18.93 -15.14 -33.18
N PRO A 802 19.57 -15.00 -34.36
CA PRO A 802 20.86 -15.63 -34.59
C PRO A 802 21.89 -15.08 -33.61
N LEU A 803 22.93 -15.88 -33.34
CA LEU A 803 24.06 -15.42 -32.55
C LEU A 803 24.66 -14.16 -33.21
N PRO A 804 24.90 -13.06 -32.50
CA PRO A 804 25.45 -11.85 -33.11
C PRO A 804 26.91 -12.06 -33.54
N VAL A 805 27.37 -11.25 -34.50
CA VAL A 805 28.71 -11.36 -35.09
C VAL A 805 29.80 -11.38 -34.02
N ASP A 806 29.73 -10.49 -33.02
CA ASP A 806 30.70 -10.43 -31.92
C ASP A 806 30.85 -11.76 -31.17
N LEU A 807 29.75 -12.48 -30.92
CA LEU A 807 29.80 -13.79 -30.29
C LEU A 807 30.11 -14.93 -31.27
N GLN A 808 29.79 -14.79 -32.56
CA GLN A 808 30.21 -15.76 -33.58
C GLN A 808 31.72 -15.73 -33.77
N GLU A 809 32.32 -14.55 -33.84
CA GLU A 809 33.77 -14.35 -33.94
C GLU A 809 34.50 -14.78 -32.66
N ALA A 810 33.86 -14.59 -31.50
CA ALA A 810 34.36 -15.07 -30.22
C ALA A 810 34.23 -16.60 -30.04
N LEU A 811 33.60 -17.35 -30.96
CA LEU A 811 33.59 -18.81 -30.85
C LEU A 811 35.00 -19.36 -31.13
N PRO A 812 35.60 -20.09 -30.18
CA PRO A 812 36.88 -20.74 -30.41
C PRO A 812 36.84 -21.62 -31.66
N ARG A 813 37.87 -21.52 -32.51
CA ARG A 813 37.96 -22.24 -33.79
C ARG A 813 38.20 -23.77 -33.71
N PRO A 814 38.57 -24.44 -32.58
CA PRO A 814 38.67 -25.88 -32.61
C PRO A 814 37.28 -26.54 -32.42
N THR A 815 37.00 -27.43 -33.38
CA THR A 815 35.80 -28.26 -33.60
C THR A 815 35.19 -28.86 -32.34
N ALA A 816 33.86 -29.05 -32.39
CA ALA A 816 33.17 -29.93 -31.45
C ALA A 816 33.91 -31.29 -31.38
N VAL A 817 34.16 -31.76 -30.16
CA VAL A 817 35.06 -32.90 -29.87
C VAL A 817 34.67 -34.16 -30.64
N ASP A 818 33.39 -34.31 -30.99
CA ASP A 818 32.86 -35.40 -31.80
C ASP A 818 31.81 -34.95 -32.84
N ALA A 819 31.38 -35.89 -33.69
CA ALA A 819 30.39 -35.64 -34.76
C ALA A 819 28.98 -35.34 -34.22
N ALA A 820 28.61 -35.89 -33.06
CA ALA A 820 27.29 -35.66 -32.45
C ALA A 820 27.17 -34.23 -31.92
N ALA A 821 28.23 -33.72 -31.30
CA ALA A 821 28.36 -32.34 -30.86
C ALA A 821 28.36 -31.35 -32.04
N ARG A 822 28.94 -31.73 -33.20
CA ARG A 822 28.82 -30.94 -34.44
C ARG A 822 27.38 -30.88 -34.94
N ALA A 823 26.68 -32.02 -34.99
CA ALA A 823 25.28 -32.08 -35.42
C ALA A 823 24.34 -31.29 -34.48
N LEU A 824 24.52 -31.42 -33.16
CA LEU A 824 23.77 -30.68 -32.15
C LEU A 824 24.04 -29.18 -32.22
N ARG A 825 25.31 -28.77 -32.39
CA ARG A 825 25.69 -27.37 -32.63
C ARG A 825 25.00 -26.80 -33.87
N THR A 826 25.05 -27.51 -35.00
CA THR A 826 24.38 -27.07 -36.24
C THR A 826 22.88 -26.92 -36.02
N ARG A 827 22.23 -27.88 -35.36
CA ARG A 827 20.79 -27.84 -35.05
C ARG A 827 20.40 -26.65 -34.16
N TRP A 828 21.24 -26.32 -33.17
CA TRP A 828 21.00 -25.17 -32.30
C TRP A 828 21.23 -23.84 -33.01
N LEU A 829 22.22 -23.74 -33.90
CA LEU A 829 22.54 -22.51 -34.62
C LEU A 829 21.59 -22.22 -35.80
N GLN A 830 20.92 -23.24 -36.36
CA GLN A 830 19.98 -23.06 -37.46
C GLN A 830 18.63 -22.46 -37.01
N PRO A 831 17.97 -21.64 -37.86
CA PRO A 831 16.62 -21.16 -37.60
C PRO A 831 15.58 -22.31 -37.62
N PRO A 832 14.45 -22.19 -36.89
CA PRO A 832 13.40 -23.19 -36.83
C PRO A 832 12.75 -23.39 -38.21
N GLY A 833 12.59 -24.64 -38.61
CA GLY A 833 12.03 -25.03 -39.92
C GLY A 833 13.07 -25.30 -41.01
N ALA A 834 14.37 -25.12 -40.74
CA ALA A 834 15.45 -25.42 -41.68
C ALA A 834 15.99 -26.86 -41.60
N ALA A 835 15.41 -27.70 -40.73
CA ALA A 835 15.83 -29.08 -40.46
C ALA A 835 14.67 -30.06 -40.65
#